data_AF-A0A9E6JTZ0-F1
#
_entry.id   AF-A0A9E6JTZ0-F1
#
_cell.length_a   1.000
_cell.length_b   1.000
_cell.length_c   1.000
_cell.angle_alpha   90.00
_cell.angle_beta   90.00
_cell.angle_gamma   90.00
#
_symmetry.space_group_name_H-M   'P 1'
#
loop_
_entity.id
_entity.type
_entity.pdbx_description
1 polymer ?
#
loop_
_entity_poly.entity_id
_entity_poly.type
_entity_poly.pdbx_seq_one_letter_code
_entity_poly.pdbx_strand_id
1 'polypeptide(L)'
;MNKAKRLPMADYEHLLKINNNVSKTKKIISFSYHFAKCIAFIFFTFIFSLLSFICFSQGIAININGDSAANSAILDLQPDTTSGTTSQGLLIPRMGTTRRPNVTPAEGLLIYNTTTKCFEAFYSNVWQPISCLCKNAPAAAGTISGTATVCPGQNAVLYSVPAISGATNYLWSYSGTGASIVGSSNTVIVYFSGTATSGNLSVFGTNTCGSGTVSGNYAIAVNSTSPNITVEPASVNTCLGSGSESFSVTATGGLSYQWQEYISSWNNLSNAGLYSNVNTATLTITNPTVAMNSNKYRCIVSGSCSPAAISSSALLTVNETLSAPTASTHTTPSINQIVWNWNTVSGATGYKWNTSNDYNSATDMGANTTKTETGLNPNTSYTRYVWAYNTCLNSSATTLTQTSSTFTATGGTITYTDASGLNPRSSPAYSGGYTVHTFTSSGTFTPTNGYGDIEILLVAGGGGGGARYGGGGGAGGLIYYGAESPRAGFSYSVTNTPYTVTVGSGGAGGTMAGANANTPGQNGANTVFGNLTAIGGGGGCSAELISVLNGGSGGGGGNDVTPGTGTSGQGNDGGTGHGNTGTYPYKGGGGGGAGADGQDSDSNNGYGGDGGIGLAYSISGTSIYYAGGGGGGAHNPYSGKSYSSGGLGGGGKSANYGSKGAGTAGTPNTGGGGGSASTDTGGDSSTVGAAGGSGIVIIRYQN
;
A
#
# COMPACT_ATOMS: atom_id res chain seq x y z
N MET A 1 35.06 10.08 82.88
CA MET A 1 35.39 9.51 84.21
C MET A 1 34.94 8.05 84.19
N ASN A 2 35.67 7.04 84.64
CA ASN A 2 36.83 7.02 85.55
C ASN A 2 38.14 6.50 84.91
N LYS A 3 39.27 6.94 85.50
CA LYS A 3 40.63 6.50 85.17
C LYS A 3 41.00 5.25 85.99
N ALA A 4 41.68 4.29 85.39
CA ALA A 4 42.60 3.39 86.11
C ALA A 4 43.76 2.91 85.20
N LYS A 5 44.81 3.73 85.19
CA LYS A 5 46.25 3.37 85.16
C LYS A 5 46.72 2.12 84.37
N ARG A 6 47.46 2.38 83.28
CA ARG A 6 48.63 1.56 82.89
C ARG A 6 49.82 1.88 83.79
N LEU A 7 50.61 0.87 84.16
CA LEU A 7 51.98 0.90 84.72
C LEU A 7 52.48 -0.58 84.77
N PRO A 8 53.79 -0.87 84.73
CA PRO A 8 54.58 -0.86 83.49
C PRO A 8 55.12 -2.25 83.06
N MET A 9 55.73 -2.27 81.88
CA MET A 9 56.22 -3.46 81.18
C MET A 9 57.62 -3.89 81.69
N ALA A 10 57.67 -4.77 82.70
CA ALA A 10 58.93 -5.34 83.21
C ALA A 10 58.88 -6.83 83.62
N ASP A 11 57.75 -7.37 84.07
CA ASP A 11 57.66 -8.75 84.61
C ASP A 11 57.28 -9.85 83.60
N TYR A 12 57.06 -9.51 82.33
CA TYR A 12 56.51 -10.46 81.34
C TYR A 12 57.45 -11.63 81.00
N GLU A 13 58.77 -11.44 81.13
CA GLU A 13 59.79 -12.49 80.95
C GLU A 13 59.98 -13.40 82.18
N HIS A 14 59.60 -12.94 83.38
CA HIS A 14 59.77 -13.72 84.60
C HIS A 14 58.59 -14.69 84.82
N LEU A 15 57.37 -14.27 84.45
CA LEU A 15 56.15 -15.07 84.60
C LEU A 15 56.10 -16.32 83.69
N LEU A 16 56.75 -16.28 82.52
CA LEU A 16 56.86 -17.44 81.62
C LEU A 16 57.84 -18.52 82.12
N LYS A 17 58.85 -18.16 82.92
CA LYS A 17 59.77 -19.13 83.56
C LYS A 17 59.21 -19.72 84.86
N ILE A 18 58.36 -18.99 85.58
CA ILE A 18 57.68 -19.49 86.78
C ILE A 18 56.70 -20.62 86.45
N ASN A 19 55.89 -20.48 85.40
CA ASN A 19 54.79 -21.43 85.13
C ASN A 19 55.29 -22.87 84.81
N ASN A 20 56.43 -23.00 84.13
CA ASN A 20 57.06 -24.30 83.86
C ASN A 20 57.66 -24.96 85.12
N ASN A 21 58.16 -24.17 86.09
CA ASN A 21 58.63 -24.72 87.36
C ASN A 21 57.48 -25.05 88.32
N VAL A 22 56.37 -24.31 88.29
CA VAL A 22 55.14 -24.67 89.04
C VAL A 22 54.60 -26.03 88.61
N SER A 23 54.71 -26.39 87.33
CA SER A 23 54.33 -27.73 86.81
C SER A 23 55.18 -28.87 87.40
N LYS A 24 56.51 -28.69 87.49
CA LYS A 24 57.41 -29.67 88.11
C LYS A 24 57.26 -29.73 89.64
N THR A 25 57.09 -28.59 90.31
CA THR A 25 57.01 -28.55 91.78
C THR A 25 55.64 -29.03 92.31
N LYS A 26 54.53 -28.82 91.59
CA LYS A 26 53.24 -29.45 91.94
C LYS A 26 53.29 -30.98 91.86
N LYS A 27 54.03 -31.56 90.91
CA LYS A 27 54.24 -33.03 90.83
C LYS A 27 55.00 -33.58 92.04
N ILE A 28 55.91 -32.81 92.64
CA ILE A 28 56.72 -33.23 93.79
C ILE A 28 55.97 -33.02 95.12
N ILE A 29 55.24 -31.91 95.27
CA ILE A 29 54.42 -31.65 96.48
C ILE A 29 53.21 -32.59 96.54
N SER A 30 52.62 -32.96 95.39
CA SER A 30 51.58 -34.00 95.31
C SER A 30 52.09 -35.37 95.79
N PHE A 31 53.37 -35.68 95.57
CA PHE A 31 53.97 -36.95 95.95
C PHE A 31 54.20 -37.03 97.47
N SER A 32 54.79 -35.98 98.08
CA SER A 32 54.99 -35.94 99.53
C SER A 32 53.70 -35.86 100.35
N TYR A 33 52.64 -35.19 99.85
CA TYR A 33 51.35 -35.11 100.57
C TYR A 33 50.53 -36.41 100.48
N HIS A 34 50.74 -37.24 99.45
CA HIS A 34 50.20 -38.60 99.41
C HIS A 34 51.02 -39.57 100.29
N PHE A 35 52.36 -39.46 100.28
CA PHE A 35 53.23 -40.33 101.09
C PHE A 35 52.96 -40.20 102.60
N ALA A 36 52.76 -38.97 103.09
CA ALA A 36 52.40 -38.72 104.50
C ALA A 36 50.98 -39.21 104.86
N LYS A 37 50.00 -39.11 103.93
CA LYS A 37 48.66 -39.66 104.13
C LYS A 37 48.64 -41.19 104.13
N CYS A 38 49.47 -41.85 103.32
CA CYS A 38 49.63 -43.30 103.36
C CYS A 38 50.09 -43.77 104.74
N ILE A 39 51.12 -43.16 105.33
CA ILE A 39 51.66 -43.59 106.63
C ILE A 39 50.63 -43.41 107.77
N ALA A 40 49.87 -42.31 107.77
CA ALA A 40 48.82 -42.09 108.78
C ALA A 40 47.59 -43.00 108.61
N PHE A 41 47.19 -43.30 107.36
CA PHE A 41 46.06 -44.21 107.11
C PHE A 41 46.44 -45.68 107.36
N ILE A 42 47.68 -46.08 107.05
CA ILE A 42 48.25 -47.40 107.39
C ILE A 42 48.22 -47.64 108.91
N PHE A 43 48.42 -46.59 109.73
CA PHE A 43 48.34 -46.70 111.19
C PHE A 43 46.90 -46.79 111.71
N PHE A 44 45.91 -46.24 110.98
CA PHE A 44 44.50 -46.30 111.35
C PHE A 44 43.81 -47.60 110.89
N THR A 45 44.26 -48.20 109.78
CA THR A 45 43.83 -49.54 109.36
C THR A 45 44.42 -50.66 110.23
N PHE A 46 45.59 -50.45 110.83
CA PHE A 46 46.24 -51.41 111.75
C PHE A 46 45.51 -51.64 113.08
N ILE A 47 44.55 -50.77 113.43
CA ILE A 47 43.77 -50.86 114.68
C ILE A 47 42.40 -51.51 114.46
N PHE A 48 41.85 -51.47 113.23
CA PHE A 48 40.64 -52.22 112.89
C PHE A 48 40.92 -53.68 112.46
N SER A 49 42.19 -54.05 112.27
CA SER A 49 42.61 -55.41 111.91
C SER A 49 42.74 -56.40 113.08
N LEU A 50 42.16 -56.12 114.26
CA LEU A 50 42.34 -56.97 115.44
C LEU A 50 41.08 -57.39 116.21
N LEU A 51 39.85 -57.11 115.74
CA LEU A 51 38.64 -57.52 116.48
C LEU A 51 37.44 -57.97 115.61
N SER A 52 37.68 -58.76 114.55
CA SER A 52 36.63 -59.55 113.86
C SER A 52 37.19 -60.80 113.14
N PHE A 53 37.51 -61.82 113.92
CA PHE A 53 37.80 -63.21 113.49
C PHE A 53 36.47 -64.00 113.40
N ILE A 54 36.20 -64.96 112.48
CA ILE A 54 36.94 -65.56 111.34
C ILE A 54 35.91 -65.87 110.23
N CYS A 55 36.26 -65.81 108.93
CA CYS A 55 35.62 -66.68 107.93
C CYS A 55 36.52 -66.92 106.70
N PHE A 56 36.77 -68.20 106.35
CA PHE A 56 37.57 -68.58 105.19
C PHE A 56 36.70 -68.58 103.92
N SER A 57 37.09 -67.85 102.88
CA SER A 57 36.55 -68.07 101.53
C SER A 57 37.35 -69.19 100.87
N GLN A 58 36.76 -70.39 100.82
CA GLN A 58 37.27 -71.49 100.01
C GLN A 58 36.54 -71.46 98.66
N GLY A 59 37.18 -70.92 97.64
CA GLY A 59 36.67 -71.02 96.26
C GLY A 59 36.70 -72.48 95.81
N ILE A 60 35.64 -72.92 95.10
CA ILE A 60 35.59 -74.30 94.61
C ILE A 60 36.36 -74.39 93.29
N ALA A 61 37.46 -75.15 93.32
CA ALA A 61 38.14 -75.58 92.10
C ALA A 61 37.58 -76.95 91.71
N ILE A 62 37.19 -77.11 90.45
CA ILE A 62 36.99 -78.43 89.84
C ILE A 62 38.02 -78.53 88.72
N ASN A 63 39.12 -79.21 89.04
CA ASN A 63 40.23 -79.49 88.14
C ASN A 63 40.79 -80.89 88.44
N ILE A 64 41.57 -81.43 87.50
CA ILE A 64 42.17 -82.77 87.62
C ILE A 64 43.51 -82.77 88.37
N ASN A 65 44.14 -81.60 88.54
CA ASN A 65 45.50 -81.47 89.07
C ASN A 65 45.54 -81.34 90.60
N GLY A 66 44.41 -81.05 91.24
CA GLY A 66 44.35 -80.66 92.66
C GLY A 66 44.76 -79.21 92.93
N ASP A 67 44.84 -78.37 91.89
CA ASP A 67 45.19 -76.96 92.01
C ASP A 67 44.11 -76.20 92.81
N SER A 68 44.52 -75.19 93.59
CA SER A 68 43.56 -74.32 94.29
C SER A 68 42.88 -73.35 93.32
N ALA A 69 41.61 -73.00 93.59
CA ALA A 69 40.86 -72.06 92.76
C ALA A 69 41.56 -70.70 92.70
N ALA A 70 41.54 -70.05 91.52
CA ALA A 70 42.08 -68.72 91.36
C ALA A 70 41.46 -67.74 92.38
N ASN A 71 42.28 -66.86 92.94
CA ASN A 71 41.95 -65.98 94.07
C ASN A 71 40.75 -65.04 93.82
N SER A 72 40.35 -64.87 92.56
CA SER A 72 39.25 -64.03 92.09
C SER A 72 38.03 -64.83 91.61
N ALA A 73 38.03 -66.16 91.71
CA ALA A 73 36.98 -67.04 91.21
C ALA A 73 36.19 -67.68 92.37
N ILE A 74 34.86 -67.60 92.30
CA ILE A 74 33.95 -68.34 93.21
C ILE A 74 33.83 -69.81 92.79
N LEU A 75 33.89 -70.06 91.47
CA LEU A 75 33.96 -71.38 90.87
C LEU A 75 35.00 -71.34 89.75
N ASP A 76 36.05 -72.14 89.89
CA ASP A 76 37.12 -72.27 88.89
C ASP A 76 37.02 -73.65 88.23
N LEU A 77 36.72 -73.66 86.93
CA LEU A 77 36.54 -74.88 86.13
C LEU A 77 37.71 -75.02 85.17
N GLN A 78 38.75 -75.72 85.61
CA GLN A 78 39.85 -76.07 84.71
C GLN A 78 39.49 -77.37 83.98
N PRO A 79 39.61 -77.42 82.65
CA PRO A 79 39.26 -78.62 81.90
C PRO A 79 40.21 -79.79 82.18
N ASP A 80 39.68 -81.00 82.08
CA ASP A 80 40.49 -82.21 81.90
C ASP A 80 41.29 -82.09 80.59
N THR A 81 42.61 -82.01 80.72
CA THR A 81 43.54 -81.95 79.59
C THR A 81 44.16 -83.31 79.25
N THR A 82 43.88 -84.35 80.05
CA THR A 82 44.42 -85.70 79.88
C THR A 82 43.61 -86.59 78.93
N SER A 83 42.34 -86.27 78.64
CA SER A 83 41.48 -87.09 77.76
C SER A 83 41.45 -86.64 76.28
N GLY A 84 42.18 -85.59 75.91
CA GLY A 84 42.36 -85.17 74.50
C GLY A 84 41.11 -84.62 73.79
N THR A 85 40.01 -84.36 74.50
CA THR A 85 38.78 -83.79 73.92
C THR A 85 38.50 -82.37 74.44
N THR A 86 38.39 -81.39 73.52
CA THR A 86 38.26 -79.96 73.87
C THR A 86 36.81 -79.47 73.96
N SER A 87 35.85 -80.36 74.23
CA SER A 87 34.42 -80.02 74.33
C SER A 87 34.08 -79.51 75.74
N GLN A 88 34.29 -78.20 75.97
CA GLN A 88 34.27 -77.60 77.31
C GLN A 88 33.28 -76.42 77.39
N GLY A 89 32.54 -76.32 78.49
CA GLY A 89 31.63 -75.20 78.76
C GLY A 89 30.66 -75.46 79.92
N LEU A 90 30.20 -74.39 80.58
CA LEU A 90 29.20 -74.48 81.66
C LEU A 90 27.79 -74.66 81.06
N LEU A 91 27.24 -75.87 81.16
CA LEU A 91 25.84 -76.12 80.79
C LEU A 91 24.90 -75.64 81.90
N ILE A 92 24.45 -74.39 81.82
CA ILE A 92 23.41 -73.88 82.73
C ILE A 92 22.08 -74.63 82.55
N PRO A 93 21.19 -74.67 83.57
CA PRO A 93 19.90 -75.34 83.47
C PRO A 93 19.08 -74.84 82.27
N ARG A 94 18.50 -75.78 81.52
CA ARG A 94 17.74 -75.51 80.29
C ARG A 94 16.28 -75.90 80.48
N MET A 95 15.35 -75.02 80.12
CA MET A 95 13.92 -75.23 80.37
C MET A 95 13.05 -74.51 79.35
N GLY A 96 11.92 -75.09 78.93
CA GLY A 96 10.92 -74.38 78.12
C GLY A 96 10.00 -73.51 78.98
N THR A 97 9.40 -72.46 78.41
CA THR A 97 8.41 -71.59 79.10
C THR A 97 7.36 -72.35 79.91
N THR A 98 6.82 -73.44 79.34
CA THR A 98 5.78 -74.27 79.97
C THR A 98 6.24 -75.08 81.17
N ARG A 99 7.55 -75.26 81.37
CA ARG A 99 8.11 -75.96 82.54
C ARG A 99 8.52 -75.03 83.68
N ARG A 100 8.62 -73.71 83.43
CA ARG A 100 8.99 -72.71 84.46
C ARG A 100 8.13 -72.73 85.74
N PRO A 101 6.80 -72.99 85.70
CA PRO A 101 5.99 -73.03 86.92
C PRO A 101 6.27 -74.24 87.82
N ASN A 102 6.95 -75.27 87.29
CA ASN A 102 7.15 -76.56 87.97
C ASN A 102 8.46 -76.61 88.77
N VAL A 103 9.13 -75.47 88.93
CA VAL A 103 10.26 -75.28 89.84
C VAL A 103 9.93 -74.12 90.77
N THR A 104 10.19 -74.30 92.07
CA THR A 104 10.18 -73.22 93.07
C THR A 104 11.52 -72.49 92.97
N PRO A 105 11.63 -71.36 92.26
CA PRO A 105 12.92 -70.84 91.85
C PRO A 105 13.47 -69.90 92.94
N ALA A 106 14.74 -70.05 93.28
CA ALA A 106 15.44 -69.07 94.12
C ALA A 106 15.68 -67.78 93.33
N GLU A 107 15.70 -66.64 94.02
CA GLU A 107 16.10 -65.37 93.43
C GLU A 107 17.56 -65.45 92.95
N GLY A 108 17.81 -64.97 91.73
CA GLY A 108 19.09 -65.13 91.04
C GLY A 108 19.23 -66.41 90.21
N LEU A 109 18.23 -67.31 90.18
CA LEU A 109 18.32 -68.53 89.35
C LEU A 109 18.38 -68.17 87.85
N LEU A 110 19.48 -68.57 87.19
CA LEU A 110 19.72 -68.40 85.76
C LEU A 110 19.35 -69.67 84.99
N ILE A 111 18.60 -69.50 83.89
CA ILE A 111 18.29 -70.57 82.93
C ILE A 111 18.55 -70.11 81.49
N TYR A 112 18.79 -71.07 80.60
CA TYR A 112 18.56 -70.86 79.17
C TYR A 112 17.17 -71.37 78.80
N ASN A 113 16.32 -70.48 78.32
CA ASN A 113 14.97 -70.84 77.93
C ASN A 113 14.92 -71.42 76.51
N THR A 114 14.58 -72.69 76.41
CA THR A 114 14.61 -73.40 75.13
C THR A 114 13.45 -73.03 74.20
N THR A 115 12.41 -72.35 74.70
CA THR A 115 11.24 -71.91 73.92
C THR A 115 11.39 -70.47 73.42
N THR A 116 11.72 -69.53 74.31
CA THR A 116 11.95 -68.11 73.94
C THR A 116 13.34 -67.86 73.35
N LYS A 117 14.27 -68.82 73.48
CA LYS A 117 15.68 -68.72 73.07
C LYS A 117 16.44 -67.61 73.79
N CYS A 118 16.00 -67.26 75.00
CA CYS A 118 16.59 -66.24 75.85
C CYS A 118 17.37 -66.84 77.03
N PHE A 119 18.43 -66.17 77.46
CA PHE A 119 18.94 -66.30 78.82
C PHE A 119 18.01 -65.53 79.76
N GLU A 120 17.62 -66.14 80.87
CA GLU A 120 16.62 -65.59 81.80
C GLU A 120 17.08 -65.76 83.25
N ALA A 121 16.86 -64.75 84.07
CA ALA A 121 16.99 -64.82 85.53
C ALA A 121 15.61 -64.80 86.20
N PHE A 122 15.46 -65.52 87.30
CA PHE A 122 14.35 -65.32 88.22
C PHE A 122 14.71 -64.25 89.24
N TYR A 123 14.00 -63.12 89.24
CA TYR A 123 14.24 -61.99 90.14
C TYR A 123 12.90 -61.32 90.50
N SER A 124 12.73 -60.95 91.77
CA SER A 124 11.49 -60.32 92.29
C SER A 124 10.21 -61.08 91.87
N ASN A 125 10.22 -62.40 92.04
CA ASN A 125 9.16 -63.34 91.66
C ASN A 125 8.79 -63.43 90.15
N VAL A 126 9.61 -62.88 89.25
CA VAL A 126 9.37 -62.94 87.79
C VAL A 126 10.59 -63.48 87.04
N TRP A 127 10.35 -64.28 86.00
CA TRP A 127 11.37 -64.66 85.02
C TRP A 127 11.60 -63.53 84.02
N GLN A 128 12.76 -62.88 84.07
CA GLN A 128 13.12 -61.78 83.20
C GLN A 128 14.21 -62.19 82.19
N PRO A 129 14.05 -61.87 80.89
CA PRO A 129 15.07 -62.12 79.88
C PRO A 129 16.22 -61.14 80.00
N ILE A 130 17.45 -61.67 80.07
CA ILE A 130 18.70 -60.91 80.05
C ILE A 130 19.14 -60.64 78.60
N SER A 131 18.99 -61.64 77.72
CA SER A 131 19.30 -61.52 76.29
C SER A 131 18.61 -62.63 75.49
N CYS A 132 18.25 -62.36 74.24
CA CYS A 132 17.52 -63.28 73.36
C CYS A 132 18.16 -63.37 71.97
N LEU A 133 18.16 -64.56 71.38
CA LEU A 133 18.56 -64.77 69.99
C LEU A 133 17.38 -64.47 69.05
N CYS A 134 17.63 -63.72 67.97
CA CYS A 134 16.59 -63.28 67.05
C CYS A 134 16.22 -64.36 66.01
N LYS A 135 15.02 -64.28 65.39
CA LYS A 135 14.45 -65.40 64.60
C LYS A 135 14.73 -65.37 63.09
N ASN A 136 14.48 -64.25 62.38
CA ASN A 136 14.64 -64.10 60.93
C ASN A 136 14.77 -62.61 60.55
N ALA A 137 15.52 -62.30 59.49
CA ALA A 137 15.52 -60.99 58.85
C ALA A 137 14.16 -60.70 58.15
N PRO A 138 13.86 -59.43 57.80
CA PRO A 138 12.60 -59.05 57.14
C PRO A 138 12.41 -59.68 55.76
N ALA A 139 11.16 -59.78 55.31
CA ALA A 139 10.80 -60.26 53.98
C ALA A 139 11.25 -59.30 52.86
N ALA A 140 11.10 -59.74 51.60
CA ALA A 140 11.34 -58.90 50.43
C ALA A 140 10.34 -57.74 50.33
N ALA A 141 10.81 -56.58 49.85
CA ALA A 141 9.97 -55.42 49.60
C ALA A 141 9.07 -55.59 48.36
N GLY A 142 7.86 -55.02 48.42
CA GLY A 142 6.93 -54.97 47.30
C GLY A 142 7.26 -53.87 46.27
N THR A 143 6.34 -53.63 45.34
CA THR A 143 6.42 -52.54 44.36
C THR A 143 6.18 -51.18 45.02
N ILE A 144 7.00 -50.19 44.66
CA ILE A 144 6.83 -48.79 45.09
C ILE A 144 5.75 -48.10 44.23
N SER A 145 4.97 -47.23 44.87
CA SER A 145 3.98 -46.35 44.24
C SER A 145 4.30 -44.87 44.53
N GLY A 146 4.05 -43.98 43.57
CA GLY A 146 4.27 -42.53 43.68
C GLY A 146 4.20 -41.83 42.31
N THR A 147 4.78 -40.64 42.18
CA THR A 147 4.92 -39.93 40.89
C THR A 147 6.21 -40.29 40.17
N ALA A 148 6.10 -40.69 38.90
CA ALA A 148 7.24 -41.09 38.06
C ALA A 148 8.01 -39.91 37.44
N THR A 149 7.41 -38.72 37.38
CA THR A 149 8.04 -37.49 36.89
C THR A 149 7.84 -36.36 37.89
N VAL A 150 8.90 -35.62 38.16
CA VAL A 150 8.92 -34.47 39.09
C VAL A 150 9.76 -33.34 38.51
N CYS A 151 9.63 -32.13 39.06
CA CYS A 151 10.42 -30.96 38.66
C CYS A 151 11.52 -30.66 39.69
N PRO A 152 12.66 -30.06 39.29
CA PRO A 152 13.62 -29.48 40.22
C PRO A 152 12.93 -28.49 41.16
N GLY A 153 13.20 -28.60 42.47
CA GLY A 153 12.56 -27.77 43.51
C GLY A 153 11.19 -28.29 44.00
N GLN A 154 10.70 -29.42 43.48
CA GLN A 154 9.41 -29.98 43.90
C GLN A 154 9.48 -30.58 45.32
N ASN A 155 8.70 -29.99 46.22
CA ASN A 155 8.64 -30.37 47.63
C ASN A 155 7.50 -31.36 47.93
N ALA A 156 7.66 -32.10 49.02
CA ALA A 156 6.63 -32.93 49.65
C ALA A 156 6.00 -34.02 48.75
N VAL A 157 6.80 -34.69 47.93
CA VAL A 157 6.33 -35.76 47.02
C VAL A 157 6.19 -37.09 47.78
N LEU A 158 5.00 -37.69 47.78
CA LEU A 158 4.71 -38.92 48.53
C LEU A 158 5.07 -40.19 47.73
N TYR A 159 5.78 -41.12 48.38
CA TYR A 159 6.03 -42.47 47.89
C TYR A 159 5.67 -43.52 48.95
N SER A 160 5.28 -44.72 48.50
CA SER A 160 4.84 -45.80 49.40
C SER A 160 5.19 -47.19 48.87
N VAL A 161 5.24 -48.17 49.78
CA VAL A 161 5.38 -49.60 49.51
C VAL A 161 4.39 -50.37 50.40
N PRO A 162 3.90 -51.56 50.00
CA PRO A 162 3.19 -52.46 50.92
C PRO A 162 4.03 -52.81 52.16
N ALA A 163 3.38 -53.02 53.29
CA ALA A 163 4.07 -53.31 54.55
C ALA A 163 4.89 -54.62 54.46
N ILE A 164 6.18 -54.54 54.80
CA ILE A 164 7.13 -55.66 54.72
C ILE A 164 7.02 -56.51 55.99
N SER A 165 6.69 -57.80 55.81
CA SER A 165 6.57 -58.74 56.92
C SER A 165 7.88 -58.86 57.70
N GLY A 166 7.81 -58.72 59.02
CA GLY A 166 8.96 -58.79 59.93
C GLY A 166 9.86 -57.54 59.98
N ALA A 167 9.56 -56.48 59.21
CA ALA A 167 10.27 -55.21 59.30
C ALA A 167 9.78 -54.37 60.49
N THR A 168 10.70 -53.84 61.29
CA THR A 168 10.41 -52.86 62.35
C THR A 168 10.76 -51.42 61.95
N ASN A 169 11.55 -51.25 60.88
CA ASN A 169 11.94 -49.97 60.31
C ASN A 169 12.26 -50.14 58.81
N TYR A 170 12.21 -49.06 58.02
CA TYR A 170 12.43 -49.10 56.57
C TYR A 170 13.60 -48.20 56.20
N LEU A 171 14.53 -48.70 55.38
CA LEU A 171 15.58 -47.88 54.78
C LEU A 171 15.25 -47.63 53.31
N TRP A 172 14.98 -46.37 52.99
CA TRP A 172 14.75 -45.89 51.63
C TRP A 172 16.05 -45.28 51.08
N SER A 173 16.28 -45.48 49.79
CA SER A 173 17.46 -44.96 49.09
C SER A 173 17.06 -44.44 47.70
N TYR A 174 17.60 -43.28 47.34
CA TYR A 174 17.44 -42.68 46.02
C TYR A 174 18.79 -42.61 45.32
N SER A 175 18.88 -43.10 44.09
CA SER A 175 20.15 -43.15 43.34
C SER A 175 20.50 -41.84 42.63
N GLY A 176 19.56 -40.88 42.57
CA GLY A 176 19.81 -39.54 42.03
C GLY A 176 20.37 -38.60 43.09
N THR A 177 20.98 -37.51 42.66
CA THR A 177 21.50 -36.47 43.56
C THR A 177 20.44 -35.43 43.87
N GLY A 178 20.60 -34.69 44.97
CA GLY A 178 19.78 -33.51 45.25
C GLY A 178 18.34 -33.79 45.70
N ALA A 179 18.03 -35.00 46.17
CA ALA A 179 16.77 -35.32 46.84
C ALA A 179 17.00 -35.72 48.30
N SER A 180 16.11 -35.33 49.20
CA SER A 180 16.12 -35.74 50.61
C SER A 180 14.84 -36.51 50.97
N ILE A 181 14.99 -37.68 51.56
CA ILE A 181 13.90 -38.56 51.98
C ILE A 181 13.61 -38.32 53.47
N VAL A 182 12.33 -38.13 53.81
CA VAL A 182 11.84 -37.92 55.18
C VAL A 182 10.84 -39.02 55.54
N GLY A 183 11.08 -39.67 56.67
CA GLY A 183 10.32 -40.84 57.15
C GLY A 183 11.10 -42.14 57.04
N SER A 184 10.66 -43.16 57.79
CA SER A 184 11.29 -44.49 57.83
C SER A 184 10.26 -45.63 57.98
N SER A 185 9.01 -45.37 57.60
CA SER A 185 7.94 -46.38 57.52
C SER A 185 7.80 -46.90 56.08
N ASN A 186 6.72 -47.64 55.81
CA ASN A 186 6.34 -48.04 54.46
C ASN A 186 5.81 -46.88 53.60
N THR A 187 5.81 -45.65 54.11
CA THR A 187 5.52 -44.40 53.41
C THR A 187 6.61 -43.37 53.69
N VAL A 188 7.03 -42.61 52.66
CA VAL A 188 8.02 -41.54 52.80
C VAL A 188 7.65 -40.32 51.96
N ILE A 189 8.16 -39.17 52.39
CA ILE A 189 8.07 -37.92 51.66
C ILE A 189 9.46 -37.61 51.09
N VAL A 190 9.54 -37.33 49.79
CA VAL A 190 10.78 -36.94 49.10
C VAL A 190 10.68 -35.48 48.70
N TYR A 191 11.74 -34.73 48.98
CA TYR A 191 11.89 -33.33 48.57
C TYR A 191 13.01 -33.26 47.54
N PHE A 192 12.71 -32.75 46.34
CA PHE A 192 13.66 -32.59 45.26
C PHE A 192 14.17 -31.14 45.23
N SER A 193 15.48 -30.94 45.39
CA SER A 193 16.09 -29.62 45.28
C SER A 193 16.10 -29.09 43.85
N GLY A 194 16.44 -27.81 43.66
CA GLY A 194 16.62 -27.20 42.33
C GLY A 194 17.76 -27.82 41.50
N THR A 195 18.60 -28.67 42.08
CA THR A 195 19.67 -29.42 41.41
C THR A 195 19.44 -30.94 41.47
N ALA A 196 18.19 -31.38 41.68
CA ALA A 196 17.86 -32.79 41.69
C ALA A 196 18.09 -33.44 40.31
N THR A 197 18.59 -34.67 40.29
CA THR A 197 18.80 -35.45 39.05
C THR A 197 17.95 -36.70 39.06
N SER A 198 17.51 -37.14 37.87
CA SER A 198 16.78 -38.41 37.69
C SER A 198 17.50 -39.59 38.32
N GLY A 199 16.73 -40.53 38.85
CA GLY A 199 17.28 -41.67 39.59
C GLY A 199 16.21 -42.66 40.02
N ASN A 200 16.65 -43.77 40.60
CA ASN A 200 15.76 -44.84 41.08
C ASN A 200 15.54 -44.71 42.59
N LEU A 201 14.29 -44.79 43.02
CA LEU A 201 13.92 -44.99 44.41
C LEU A 201 13.86 -46.49 44.71
N SER A 202 14.38 -46.89 45.86
CA SER A 202 14.44 -48.28 46.33
C SER A 202 14.26 -48.34 47.85
N VAL A 203 13.79 -49.47 48.37
CA VAL A 203 13.52 -49.67 49.81
C VAL A 203 13.77 -51.11 50.26
N PHE A 204 14.22 -51.28 51.50
CA PHE A 204 14.17 -52.56 52.21
C PHE A 204 13.74 -52.40 53.67
N GLY A 205 13.18 -53.47 54.24
CA GLY A 205 12.85 -53.55 55.66
C GLY A 205 14.08 -53.94 56.49
N THR A 206 14.15 -53.43 57.72
CA THR A 206 15.17 -53.76 58.72
C THR A 206 14.54 -54.19 60.04
N ASN A 207 15.20 -55.10 60.75
CA ASN A 207 14.89 -55.47 62.14
C ASN A 207 16.19 -55.86 62.90
N THR A 208 16.07 -56.34 64.13
CA THR A 208 17.23 -56.75 64.96
C THR A 208 18.03 -57.94 64.42
N CYS A 209 17.50 -58.70 63.43
CA CYS A 209 18.23 -59.74 62.72
C CYS A 209 18.98 -59.25 61.46
N GLY A 210 18.74 -58.01 61.02
CA GLY A 210 19.35 -57.44 59.83
C GLY A 210 18.34 -56.94 58.80
N SER A 211 18.71 -57.06 57.53
CA SER A 211 18.04 -56.43 56.39
C SER A 211 17.35 -57.44 55.49
N GLY A 212 16.15 -57.11 55.01
CA GLY A 212 15.42 -57.89 54.00
C GLY A 212 15.87 -57.56 52.57
N THR A 213 15.30 -58.25 51.59
CA THR A 213 15.59 -58.02 50.17
C THR A 213 15.06 -56.66 49.69
N VAL A 214 15.90 -55.92 48.97
CA VAL A 214 15.58 -54.62 48.36
C VAL A 214 14.48 -54.75 47.30
N SER A 215 13.63 -53.74 47.21
CA SER A 215 12.59 -53.61 46.18
C SER A 215 13.18 -53.57 44.77
N GLY A 216 12.32 -53.77 43.78
CA GLY A 216 12.61 -53.30 42.42
C GLY A 216 12.86 -51.78 42.40
N ASN A 217 13.66 -51.33 41.43
CA ASN A 217 13.91 -49.91 41.18
C ASN A 217 12.65 -49.21 40.67
N TYR A 218 12.24 -48.13 41.34
CA TYR A 218 11.19 -47.23 40.84
C TYR A 218 11.84 -46.00 40.21
N ALA A 219 11.77 -45.88 38.89
CA ALA A 219 12.40 -44.79 38.15
C ALA A 219 11.64 -43.46 38.33
N ILE A 220 12.35 -42.42 38.75
CA ILE A 220 11.85 -41.05 38.88
C ILE A 220 12.65 -40.16 37.93
N ALA A 221 11.97 -39.62 36.92
CA ALA A 221 12.52 -38.62 36.02
C ALA A 221 12.38 -37.22 36.63
N VAL A 222 13.50 -36.52 36.83
CA VAL A 222 13.48 -35.10 37.17
C VAL A 222 13.53 -34.32 35.84
N ASN A 223 12.40 -33.75 35.42
CA ASN A 223 12.34 -32.97 34.19
C ASN A 223 12.67 -31.49 34.46
N SER A 224 13.75 -30.98 33.87
CA SER A 224 14.20 -29.60 34.04
C SER A 224 13.64 -28.61 33.01
N THR A 225 12.85 -29.05 32.02
CA THR A 225 12.30 -28.12 31.00
C THR A 225 11.03 -27.44 31.49
N SER A 226 11.16 -26.26 32.09
CA SER A 226 10.04 -25.31 32.16
C SER A 226 9.65 -24.85 30.75
N PRO A 227 8.38 -24.50 30.51
CA PRO A 227 7.99 -23.78 29.30
C PRO A 227 8.85 -22.54 29.10
N ASN A 228 9.34 -22.34 27.87
CA ASN A 228 10.03 -21.14 27.45
C ASN A 228 9.62 -20.78 26.02
N ILE A 229 9.25 -19.54 25.79
CA ILE A 229 8.87 -19.02 24.47
C ILE A 229 10.14 -18.48 23.81
N THR A 230 10.41 -18.94 22.59
CA THR A 230 11.63 -18.65 21.82
C THR A 230 11.34 -17.81 20.58
N VAL A 231 10.08 -17.82 20.10
CA VAL A 231 9.57 -16.90 19.09
C VAL A 231 8.24 -16.33 19.59
N GLU A 232 8.23 -15.01 19.70
CA GLU A 232 7.10 -14.18 20.11
C GLU A 232 6.12 -13.92 18.94
N PRO A 233 4.84 -13.65 19.21
CA PRO A 233 3.88 -13.37 18.14
C PRO A 233 4.11 -12.00 17.52
N ALA A 234 4.13 -11.94 16.19
CA ALA A 234 4.20 -10.69 15.44
C ALA A 234 2.82 -10.02 15.34
N SER A 235 2.78 -8.69 15.38
CA SER A 235 1.56 -7.92 15.11
C SER A 235 1.13 -8.05 13.65
N VAL A 236 -0.17 -8.15 13.40
CA VAL A 236 -0.78 -8.33 12.07
C VAL A 236 -1.56 -7.08 11.69
N ASN A 237 -1.32 -6.59 10.46
CA ASN A 237 -2.13 -5.53 9.85
C ASN A 237 -2.87 -6.13 8.65
N THR A 238 -4.19 -6.02 8.64
CA THR A 238 -5.06 -6.66 7.66
C THR A 238 -6.24 -5.78 7.23
N CYS A 239 -6.99 -6.27 6.27
CA CYS A 239 -8.16 -5.65 5.67
C CYS A 239 -9.42 -6.31 6.24
N LEU A 240 -10.53 -5.57 6.33
CA LEU A 240 -11.83 -6.14 6.70
C LEU A 240 -12.17 -7.36 5.81
N GLY A 241 -12.38 -8.53 6.44
CA GLY A 241 -12.80 -9.74 5.71
C GLY A 241 -11.72 -10.41 4.86
N SER A 242 -10.43 -10.30 5.21
CA SER A 242 -9.29 -10.89 4.49
C SER A 242 -9.24 -12.44 4.37
N GLY A 243 -10.32 -13.15 4.69
CA GLY A 243 -10.34 -14.61 4.73
C GLY A 243 -9.84 -15.17 6.05
N SER A 244 -8.53 -15.17 6.31
CA SER A 244 -7.95 -15.70 7.56
C SER A 244 -6.57 -15.13 7.89
N GLU A 245 -6.40 -14.70 9.14
CA GLU A 245 -5.13 -14.24 9.71
C GLU A 245 -4.64 -15.17 10.83
N SER A 246 -3.38 -15.05 11.24
CA SER A 246 -2.85 -15.88 12.32
C SER A 246 -1.80 -15.20 13.20
N PHE A 247 -1.76 -15.62 14.47
CA PHE A 247 -0.69 -15.31 15.42
C PHE A 247 -0.03 -16.61 15.85
N SER A 248 1.30 -16.69 15.82
CA SER A 248 2.04 -17.91 16.17
C SER A 248 3.10 -17.67 17.24
N VAL A 249 3.42 -18.72 17.99
CA VAL A 249 4.55 -18.77 18.94
C VAL A 249 5.36 -20.03 18.71
N THR A 250 6.65 -19.99 19.04
CA THR A 250 7.48 -21.21 19.16
C THR A 250 7.96 -21.34 20.59
N ALA A 251 7.77 -22.51 21.21
CA ALA A 251 8.13 -22.75 22.60
C ALA A 251 8.77 -24.13 22.84
N THR A 252 9.68 -24.19 23.81
CA THR A 252 10.29 -25.43 24.31
C THR A 252 9.71 -25.78 25.67
N GLY A 253 9.58 -27.07 26.02
CA GLY A 253 9.03 -27.52 27.30
C GLY A 253 7.51 -27.33 27.47
N GLY A 254 6.83 -26.75 26.46
CA GLY A 254 5.38 -26.60 26.42
C GLY A 254 4.67 -27.89 26.01
N LEU A 255 3.59 -28.21 26.72
CA LEU A 255 2.68 -29.33 26.45
C LEU A 255 1.26 -28.87 26.09
N SER A 256 0.88 -27.64 26.47
CA SER A 256 -0.42 -27.06 26.11
C SER A 256 -0.33 -25.54 25.92
N TYR A 257 -1.23 -25.03 25.08
CA TYR A 257 -1.33 -23.61 24.71
C TYR A 257 -2.72 -23.09 25.08
N GLN A 258 -2.78 -21.81 25.45
CA GLN A 258 -4.03 -21.08 25.63
C GLN A 258 -3.85 -19.66 25.12
N TRP A 259 -4.44 -19.34 23.97
CA TRP A 259 -4.49 -17.98 23.48
C TRP A 259 -5.48 -17.13 24.28
N GLN A 260 -5.11 -15.87 24.46
CA GLN A 260 -5.88 -14.85 25.17
C GLN A 260 -6.01 -13.59 24.33
N GLU A 261 -7.14 -12.91 24.47
CA GLU A 261 -7.40 -11.59 23.90
C GLU A 261 -7.48 -10.53 25.00
N TYR A 262 -6.96 -9.33 24.71
CA TYR A 262 -7.09 -8.16 25.56
C TYR A 262 -8.12 -7.19 25.01
N ILE A 263 -9.17 -6.95 25.79
CA ILE A 263 -10.17 -5.90 25.55
C ILE A 263 -10.01 -4.84 26.65
N SER A 264 -10.48 -5.15 27.86
CA SER A 264 -10.21 -4.40 29.11
C SER A 264 -9.29 -5.17 30.06
N SER A 265 -9.18 -6.47 29.86
CA SER A 265 -8.38 -7.44 30.61
C SER A 265 -8.10 -8.64 29.70
N TRP A 266 -7.18 -9.51 30.11
CA TRP A 266 -6.83 -10.73 29.37
C TRP A 266 -7.85 -11.84 29.59
N ASN A 267 -8.57 -12.22 28.53
CA ASN A 267 -9.60 -13.24 28.54
C ASN A 267 -9.13 -14.48 27.76
N ASN A 268 -9.40 -15.68 28.27
CA ASN A 268 -9.15 -16.91 27.52
C ASN A 268 -10.08 -16.99 26.31
N LEU A 269 -9.50 -17.18 25.12
CA LEU A 269 -10.26 -17.50 23.93
C LEU A 269 -10.75 -18.96 23.99
N SER A 270 -11.73 -19.27 23.13
CA SER A 270 -12.18 -20.64 22.85
C SER A 270 -12.31 -20.83 21.33
N ASN A 271 -12.34 -22.08 20.86
CA ASN A 271 -12.52 -22.40 19.43
C ASN A 271 -13.99 -22.19 19.04
N ALA A 272 -14.40 -20.93 18.87
CA ALA A 272 -15.75 -20.50 18.57
C ALA A 272 -15.76 -19.14 17.85
N GLY A 273 -16.83 -18.88 17.08
CA GLY A 273 -17.00 -17.63 16.36
C GLY A 273 -15.91 -17.45 15.29
N LEU A 274 -15.15 -16.36 15.39
CA LEU A 274 -14.04 -16.03 14.47
C LEU A 274 -12.73 -16.76 14.82
N TYR A 275 -12.64 -17.40 16.00
CA TYR A 275 -11.41 -17.97 16.53
C TYR A 275 -11.31 -19.49 16.34
N SER A 276 -10.15 -19.95 15.88
CA SER A 276 -9.80 -21.37 15.80
C SER A 276 -8.33 -21.61 16.15
N ASN A 277 -7.97 -22.87 16.41
CA ASN A 277 -6.63 -23.32 16.81
C ASN A 277 -6.10 -22.71 18.14
N VAL A 278 -7.01 -22.22 18.99
CA VAL A 278 -6.77 -21.50 20.27
C VAL A 278 -5.94 -22.28 21.30
N ASN A 279 -5.87 -23.60 21.19
CA ASN A 279 -5.08 -24.47 22.07
C ASN A 279 -3.83 -25.06 21.40
N THR A 280 -3.37 -24.42 20.31
CA THR A 280 -2.16 -24.80 19.57
C THR A 280 -1.14 -23.66 19.56
N ALA A 281 0.05 -23.93 19.01
CA ALA A 281 1.09 -22.93 18.79
C ALA A 281 0.68 -21.78 17.84
N THR A 282 -0.44 -21.88 17.12
CA THR A 282 -0.94 -20.86 16.19
C THR A 282 -2.43 -20.59 16.40
N LEU A 283 -2.79 -19.36 16.74
CA LEU A 283 -4.17 -18.87 16.71
C LEU A 283 -4.53 -18.50 15.27
N THR A 284 -5.75 -18.83 14.83
CA THR A 284 -6.31 -18.41 13.54
C THR A 284 -7.56 -17.56 13.77
N ILE A 285 -7.65 -16.43 13.06
CA ILE A 285 -8.78 -15.50 13.08
C ILE A 285 -9.38 -15.44 11.68
N THR A 286 -10.58 -15.97 11.50
CA THR A 286 -11.28 -16.00 10.21
C THR A 286 -12.11 -14.72 10.03
N ASN A 287 -12.03 -14.09 8.85
CA ASN A 287 -12.71 -12.84 8.50
C ASN A 287 -12.66 -11.76 9.60
N PRO A 288 -11.48 -11.22 9.95
CA PRO A 288 -11.32 -10.20 10.98
C PRO A 288 -12.25 -9.01 10.75
N THR A 289 -12.88 -8.54 11.84
CA THR A 289 -13.84 -7.43 11.81
C THR A 289 -13.26 -6.15 12.42
N VAL A 290 -13.87 -5.02 12.08
CA VAL A 290 -13.43 -3.68 12.49
C VAL A 290 -13.49 -3.47 14.01
N ALA A 291 -14.41 -4.18 14.69
CA ALA A 291 -14.50 -4.21 16.14
C ALA A 291 -13.30 -4.91 16.82
N MET A 292 -12.44 -5.57 16.05
CA MET A 292 -11.19 -6.19 16.50
C MET A 292 -9.97 -5.30 16.24
N ASN A 293 -10.15 -4.14 15.62
CA ASN A 293 -9.06 -3.20 15.36
C ASN A 293 -8.48 -2.67 16.69
N SER A 294 -7.16 -2.80 16.85
CA SER A 294 -6.41 -2.52 18.08
C SER A 294 -6.54 -3.57 19.20
N ASN A 295 -7.24 -4.69 18.99
CA ASN A 295 -7.22 -5.80 19.95
C ASN A 295 -5.82 -6.43 20.01
N LYS A 296 -5.46 -6.97 21.17
CA LYS A 296 -4.15 -7.61 21.37
C LYS A 296 -4.29 -9.07 21.75
N TYR A 297 -3.40 -9.90 21.23
CA TYR A 297 -3.36 -11.33 21.47
C TYR A 297 -2.06 -11.74 22.13
N ARG A 298 -2.13 -12.72 23.04
CA ARG A 298 -0.95 -13.39 23.64
C ARG A 298 -1.25 -14.87 23.86
N CYS A 299 -0.20 -15.68 24.00
CA CYS A 299 -0.32 -17.09 24.33
C CYS A 299 0.23 -17.38 25.73
N ILE A 300 -0.45 -18.24 26.48
CA ILE A 300 0.09 -18.89 27.69
C ILE A 300 0.50 -20.31 27.28
N VAL A 301 1.76 -20.66 27.52
CA VAL A 301 2.32 -21.98 27.24
C VAL A 301 2.61 -22.68 28.57
N SER A 302 1.86 -23.75 28.85
CA SER A 302 2.02 -24.57 30.05
C SER A 302 2.74 -25.88 29.72
N GLY A 303 3.42 -26.47 30.71
CA GLY A 303 4.19 -27.71 30.55
C GLY A 303 4.16 -28.55 31.83
N SER A 304 5.01 -29.58 31.90
CA SER A 304 5.07 -30.46 33.09
C SER A 304 5.59 -29.75 34.34
N CYS A 305 6.29 -28.62 34.17
CA CYS A 305 6.86 -27.83 35.25
C CYS A 305 6.39 -26.38 35.20
N SER A 306 6.21 -25.79 36.37
CA SER A 306 5.83 -24.39 36.57
C SER A 306 7.07 -23.46 36.64
N PRO A 307 6.93 -22.16 36.35
CA PRO A 307 5.72 -21.48 35.88
C PRO A 307 5.43 -21.72 34.39
N ALA A 308 4.19 -21.45 33.97
CA ALA A 308 3.86 -21.32 32.56
C ALA A 308 4.54 -20.08 31.96
N ALA A 309 4.99 -20.17 30.71
CA ALA A 309 5.48 -19.02 29.96
C ALA A 309 4.31 -18.22 29.40
N ILE A 310 4.42 -16.90 29.41
CA ILE A 310 3.41 -15.98 28.88
C ILE A 310 4.09 -15.13 27.80
N SER A 311 3.57 -15.14 26.58
CA SER A 311 4.15 -14.36 25.48
C SER A 311 3.95 -12.86 25.73
N SER A 312 4.77 -12.08 25.03
CA SER A 312 4.46 -10.69 24.71
C SER A 312 3.13 -10.58 23.93
N SER A 313 2.60 -9.37 23.84
CA SER A 313 1.32 -9.08 23.18
C SER A 313 1.50 -8.59 21.76
N ALA A 314 0.87 -9.26 20.80
CA ALA A 314 0.78 -8.83 19.40
C ALA A 314 -0.49 -8.02 19.14
N LEU A 315 -0.43 -7.01 18.28
CA LEU A 315 -1.58 -6.17 17.89
C LEU A 315 -2.24 -6.73 16.62
N LEU A 316 -3.57 -6.67 16.55
CA LEU A 316 -4.32 -6.78 15.30
C LEU A 316 -4.80 -5.39 14.85
N THR A 317 -4.46 -4.99 13.63
CA THR A 317 -4.99 -3.79 12.98
C THR A 317 -5.90 -4.23 11.83
N VAL A 318 -7.16 -3.79 11.84
CA VAL A 318 -8.16 -4.10 10.80
C VAL A 318 -8.61 -2.81 10.15
N ASN A 319 -8.31 -2.65 8.87
CA ASN A 319 -8.63 -1.44 8.10
C ASN A 319 -10.05 -1.55 7.52
N GLU A 320 -10.92 -0.60 7.88
CA GLU A 320 -12.37 -0.65 7.64
C GLU A 320 -12.81 -0.03 6.30
N THR A 321 -12.41 1.21 6.02
CA THR A 321 -12.79 1.95 4.80
C THR A 321 -11.69 2.92 4.38
N LEU A 322 -11.61 3.21 3.08
CA LEU A 322 -10.86 4.33 2.54
C LEU A 322 -11.86 5.37 2.03
N SER A 323 -11.77 6.62 2.49
CA SER A 323 -12.71 7.67 2.06
C SER A 323 -12.52 7.99 0.58
N ALA A 324 -13.61 8.33 -0.10
CA ALA A 324 -13.55 8.79 -1.48
C ALA A 324 -12.75 10.11 -1.55
N PRO A 325 -11.90 10.31 -2.58
CA PRO A 325 -11.22 11.58 -2.79
C PRO A 325 -12.25 12.69 -3.04
N THR A 326 -11.95 13.93 -2.70
CA THR A 326 -12.83 15.06 -3.07
C THR A 326 -12.33 15.73 -4.34
N ALA A 327 -13.25 16.15 -5.20
CA ALA A 327 -12.91 16.97 -6.37
C ALA A 327 -12.20 18.25 -5.92
N SER A 328 -11.15 18.62 -6.64
CA SER A 328 -10.42 19.89 -6.47
C SER A 328 -10.61 20.76 -7.71
N THR A 329 -10.11 21.99 -7.70
CA THR A 329 -10.31 22.93 -8.82
C THR A 329 -9.74 22.36 -10.13
N HIS A 330 -10.62 21.98 -11.06
CA HIS A 330 -10.25 21.58 -12.42
C HIS A 330 -9.84 22.82 -13.24
N THR A 331 -9.03 22.63 -14.28
CA THR A 331 -8.64 23.74 -15.17
C THR A 331 -8.76 23.35 -16.65
N THR A 332 -9.01 24.34 -17.50
CA THR A 332 -9.16 24.20 -18.96
C THR A 332 -8.10 25.03 -19.69
N PRO A 333 -6.83 24.55 -19.74
CA PRO A 333 -5.72 25.28 -20.37
C PRO A 333 -5.86 25.44 -21.91
N SER A 334 -6.68 24.61 -22.57
CA SER A 334 -7.07 24.78 -23.97
C SER A 334 -8.47 24.21 -24.24
N ILE A 335 -9.06 24.58 -25.38
CA ILE A 335 -10.43 24.20 -25.77
C ILE A 335 -10.68 22.69 -25.86
N ASN A 336 -9.59 21.91 -26.00
CA ASN A 336 -9.59 20.45 -26.14
C ASN A 336 -8.90 19.73 -24.98
N GLN A 337 -8.64 20.43 -23.86
CA GLN A 337 -7.90 19.89 -22.72
C GLN A 337 -8.57 20.23 -21.38
N ILE A 338 -8.72 19.23 -20.52
CA ILE A 338 -9.10 19.40 -19.11
C ILE A 338 -7.97 18.82 -18.25
N VAL A 339 -7.56 19.56 -17.22
CA VAL A 339 -6.75 19.04 -16.13
C VAL A 339 -7.68 18.76 -14.95
N TRP A 340 -7.96 17.48 -14.76
CA TRP A 340 -8.72 16.95 -13.64
C TRP A 340 -7.85 16.95 -12.40
N ASN A 341 -8.38 17.44 -11.28
CA ASN A 341 -7.66 17.54 -10.00
C ASN A 341 -8.53 17.03 -8.87
N TRP A 342 -7.95 16.30 -7.92
CA TRP A 342 -8.62 15.81 -6.71
C TRP A 342 -7.70 15.99 -5.50
N ASN A 343 -8.27 15.89 -4.29
CA ASN A 343 -7.49 16.07 -3.06
C ASN A 343 -6.91 14.74 -2.56
N THR A 344 -5.83 14.83 -1.79
CA THR A 344 -5.20 13.67 -1.13
C THR A 344 -6.14 13.04 -0.09
N VAL A 345 -6.04 11.72 0.07
CA VAL A 345 -6.84 10.91 1.00
C VAL A 345 -5.90 10.27 2.02
N SER A 346 -6.21 10.42 3.31
CA SER A 346 -5.42 9.79 4.37
C SER A 346 -5.48 8.27 4.26
N GLY A 347 -4.33 7.61 4.31
CA GLY A 347 -4.23 6.14 4.20
C GLY A 347 -4.36 5.58 2.78
N ALA A 348 -4.45 6.42 1.74
CA ALA A 348 -4.33 5.98 0.34
C ALA A 348 -2.86 5.81 -0.05
N THR A 349 -2.54 4.79 -0.85
CA THR A 349 -1.22 4.65 -1.50
C THR A 349 -1.24 5.04 -2.97
N GLY A 350 -2.42 5.20 -3.57
CA GLY A 350 -2.56 5.70 -4.93
C GLY A 350 -4.01 5.99 -5.33
N TYR A 351 -4.18 6.35 -6.60
CA TYR A 351 -5.46 6.72 -7.21
C TYR A 351 -5.67 5.98 -8.53
N LYS A 352 -6.93 5.70 -8.86
CA LYS A 352 -7.35 5.24 -10.18
C LYS A 352 -8.27 6.27 -10.84
N TRP A 353 -8.16 6.46 -12.14
CA TRP A 353 -8.98 7.40 -12.94
C TRP A 353 -9.60 6.69 -14.15
N ASN A 354 -10.85 7.04 -14.50
CA ASN A 354 -11.54 6.49 -15.67
C ASN A 354 -12.58 7.45 -16.27
N THR A 355 -12.94 7.19 -17.54
CA THR A 355 -14.02 7.88 -18.26
C THR A 355 -15.40 7.26 -17.99
N SER A 356 -15.45 6.00 -17.54
CA SER A 356 -16.64 5.29 -17.08
C SER A 356 -16.56 5.01 -15.57
N ASN A 357 -17.70 4.72 -14.92
CA ASN A 357 -17.76 4.36 -13.51
C ASN A 357 -17.40 2.88 -13.26
N ASP A 358 -16.21 2.46 -13.70
CA ASP A 358 -15.66 1.12 -13.49
C ASP A 358 -14.21 1.20 -12.99
N TYR A 359 -13.97 0.61 -11.81
CA TYR A 359 -12.65 0.56 -11.18
C TYR A 359 -11.69 -0.44 -11.85
N ASN A 360 -12.22 -1.49 -12.49
CA ASN A 360 -11.40 -2.58 -13.02
C ASN A 360 -10.69 -2.16 -14.31
N SER A 361 -11.38 -1.45 -15.22
CA SER A 361 -10.77 -0.81 -16.40
C SER A 361 -10.07 0.52 -16.11
N ALA A 362 -10.16 1.05 -14.88
CA ALA A 362 -9.56 2.34 -14.53
C ALA A 362 -8.02 2.33 -14.61
N THR A 363 -7.48 3.42 -15.15
CA THR A 363 -6.05 3.68 -15.27
C THR A 363 -5.47 3.99 -13.89
N ASP A 364 -4.36 3.32 -13.54
CA ASP A 364 -3.62 3.62 -12.31
C ASP A 364 -2.81 4.91 -12.47
N MET A 365 -3.00 5.82 -11.51
CA MET A 365 -2.33 7.12 -11.45
C MET A 365 -1.20 7.15 -10.40
N GLY A 366 -1.03 6.07 -9.61
CA GLY A 366 -0.16 6.07 -8.44
C GLY A 366 -0.54 7.18 -7.46
N ALA A 367 0.45 7.80 -6.81
CA ALA A 367 0.22 8.90 -5.87
C ALA A 367 -0.21 10.24 -6.51
N ASN A 368 -0.36 10.32 -7.85
CA ASN A 368 -0.72 11.56 -8.52
C ASN A 368 -2.17 11.96 -8.22
N THR A 369 -2.37 13.24 -7.91
CA THR A 369 -3.69 13.85 -7.63
C THR A 369 -4.26 14.64 -8.82
N THR A 370 -3.70 14.43 -10.01
CA THR A 370 -4.04 15.16 -11.23
C THR A 370 -3.97 14.28 -12.48
N LYS A 371 -4.83 14.57 -13.46
CA LYS A 371 -4.82 13.93 -14.79
C LYS A 371 -5.15 14.97 -15.87
N THR A 372 -4.20 15.18 -16.78
CA THR A 372 -4.46 15.88 -18.04
C THR A 372 -5.15 14.94 -19.03
N GLU A 373 -6.26 15.39 -19.61
CA GLU A 373 -7.01 14.73 -20.68
C GLU A 373 -7.09 15.65 -21.90
N THR A 374 -6.84 15.12 -23.09
CA THR A 374 -6.72 15.86 -24.36
C THR A 374 -7.59 15.26 -25.45
N GLY A 375 -7.87 16.03 -26.50
CA GLY A 375 -8.72 15.58 -27.62
C GLY A 375 -10.21 15.69 -27.30
N LEU A 376 -10.56 16.58 -26.37
CA LEU A 376 -11.93 16.87 -26.00
C LEU A 376 -12.56 17.84 -27.01
N ASN A 377 -13.87 17.76 -27.17
CA ASN A 377 -14.63 18.74 -27.94
C ASN A 377 -14.73 20.05 -27.13
N PRO A 378 -14.68 21.24 -27.77
CA PRO A 378 -14.94 22.52 -27.10
C PRO A 378 -16.35 22.60 -26.50
N ASN A 379 -16.52 23.48 -25.51
CA ASN A 379 -17.79 23.76 -24.81
C ASN A 379 -18.62 22.53 -24.37
N THR A 380 -17.94 21.40 -24.15
CA THR A 380 -18.59 20.11 -23.90
C THR A 380 -18.39 19.74 -22.44
N SER A 381 -19.48 19.43 -21.74
CA SER A 381 -19.44 18.97 -20.35
C SER A 381 -19.04 17.50 -20.30
N TYR A 382 -18.01 17.20 -19.50
CA TYR A 382 -17.50 15.86 -19.31
C TYR A 382 -17.65 15.42 -17.85
N THR A 383 -17.93 14.13 -17.67
CA THR A 383 -17.96 13.45 -16.38
C THR A 383 -16.85 12.41 -16.34
N ARG A 384 -16.06 12.38 -15.27
CA ARG A 384 -15.00 11.40 -15.02
C ARG A 384 -15.12 10.82 -13.61
N TYR A 385 -14.43 9.71 -13.37
CA TYR A 385 -14.48 9.00 -12.09
C TYR A 385 -13.07 8.79 -11.56
N VAL A 386 -12.90 9.02 -10.27
CA VAL A 386 -11.64 8.78 -9.56
C VAL A 386 -11.88 8.05 -8.25
N TRP A 387 -10.98 7.13 -7.91
CA TRP A 387 -10.99 6.36 -6.67
C TRP A 387 -9.65 6.53 -5.96
N ALA A 388 -9.66 6.54 -4.63
CA ALA A 388 -8.47 6.27 -3.85
C ALA A 388 -8.34 4.75 -3.67
N TYR A 389 -7.11 4.25 -3.60
CA TYR A 389 -6.84 2.87 -3.20
C TYR A 389 -5.65 2.79 -2.25
N ASN A 390 -5.59 1.70 -1.50
CA ASN A 390 -4.37 1.24 -0.83
C ASN A 390 -4.18 -0.27 -1.06
N THR A 391 -3.25 -0.89 -0.33
CA THR A 391 -2.99 -2.33 -0.42
C THR A 391 -4.16 -3.22 0.00
N CYS A 392 -5.18 -2.66 0.65
CA CYS A 392 -6.29 -3.39 1.26
C CYS A 392 -7.64 -3.10 0.59
N LEU A 393 -7.92 -1.84 0.23
CA LEU A 393 -9.25 -1.36 -0.14
C LEU A 393 -9.18 -0.35 -1.28
N ASN A 394 -10.28 -0.26 -2.03
CA ASN A 394 -10.61 0.91 -2.85
C ASN A 394 -11.74 1.70 -2.16
N SER A 395 -11.76 3.02 -2.39
CA SER A 395 -12.86 3.88 -1.95
C SER A 395 -14.09 3.67 -2.83
N SER A 396 -15.21 4.32 -2.50
CA SER A 396 -16.24 4.60 -3.51
C SER A 396 -15.72 5.58 -4.58
N ALA A 397 -16.42 5.64 -5.72
CA ALA A 397 -16.06 6.54 -6.82
C ALA A 397 -16.42 7.99 -6.49
N THR A 398 -15.53 8.91 -6.87
CA THR A 398 -15.82 10.34 -6.90
C THR A 398 -16.06 10.80 -8.32
N THR A 399 -17.24 11.37 -8.55
CA THR A 399 -17.62 12.00 -9.81
C THR A 399 -16.92 13.36 -9.94
N LEU A 400 -16.17 13.56 -11.02
CA LEU A 400 -15.57 14.82 -11.43
C LEU A 400 -16.36 15.35 -12.63
N THR A 401 -16.70 16.64 -12.65
CA THR A 401 -17.44 17.25 -13.76
C THR A 401 -16.82 18.57 -14.17
N GLN A 402 -16.55 18.76 -15.46
CA GLN A 402 -15.97 19.98 -16.00
C GLN A 402 -16.39 20.17 -17.47
N THR A 403 -16.72 21.40 -17.85
CA THR A 403 -16.88 21.80 -19.24
C THR A 403 -15.53 22.25 -19.81
N SER A 404 -15.17 21.76 -20.99
CA SER A 404 -14.00 22.25 -21.75
C SER A 404 -14.17 23.74 -22.12
N SER A 405 -13.09 24.49 -22.28
CA SER A 405 -13.19 25.93 -22.58
C SER A 405 -13.70 26.19 -23.99
N THR A 406 -14.35 27.34 -24.19
CA THR A 406 -14.80 27.80 -25.51
C THR A 406 -13.66 28.48 -26.26
N PHE A 407 -13.63 28.36 -27.58
CA PHE A 407 -12.76 29.21 -28.41
C PHE A 407 -13.36 30.61 -28.46
N THR A 408 -12.54 31.64 -28.33
CA THR A 408 -12.99 33.03 -28.49
C THR A 408 -11.97 33.83 -29.29
N ALA A 409 -12.46 34.80 -30.06
CA ALA A 409 -11.65 35.76 -30.78
C ALA A 409 -12.30 37.14 -30.80
N THR A 410 -11.56 38.13 -31.30
CA THR A 410 -12.00 39.51 -31.49
C THR A 410 -11.57 40.03 -32.87
N GLY A 411 -12.20 41.12 -33.33
CA GLY A 411 -11.94 41.75 -34.62
C GLY A 411 -13.10 41.59 -35.61
N GLY A 412 -13.22 42.54 -36.55
CA GLY A 412 -14.34 42.61 -37.49
C GLY A 412 -15.69 42.90 -36.79
N THR A 413 -16.76 42.84 -37.56
CA THR A 413 -18.14 42.87 -37.03
C THR A 413 -18.52 41.48 -36.56
N ILE A 414 -18.92 41.35 -35.29
CA ILE A 414 -19.27 40.07 -34.67
C ILE A 414 -20.80 39.86 -34.70
N THR A 415 -21.23 38.70 -35.20
CA THR A 415 -22.61 38.20 -35.14
C THR A 415 -22.63 36.73 -34.72
N TYR A 416 -23.81 36.19 -34.46
CA TYR A 416 -24.01 34.84 -33.96
C TYR A 416 -25.05 34.08 -34.79
N THR A 417 -24.94 32.77 -34.88
CA THR A 417 -25.96 31.87 -35.46
C THR A 417 -26.38 30.82 -34.44
N ASP A 418 -27.47 30.10 -34.73
CA ASP A 418 -27.83 28.90 -33.97
C ASP A 418 -26.90 27.70 -34.28
N ALA A 419 -27.16 26.56 -33.64
CA ALA A 419 -26.38 25.32 -33.77
C ALA A 419 -26.45 24.67 -35.17
N SER A 420 -27.43 25.04 -36.01
CA SER A 420 -27.47 24.62 -37.42
C SER A 420 -26.59 25.48 -38.32
N GLY A 421 -25.96 26.53 -37.78
CA GLY A 421 -25.17 27.50 -38.56
C GLY A 421 -26.03 28.53 -39.28
N LEU A 422 -27.33 28.63 -38.97
CA LEU A 422 -28.31 29.51 -39.62
C LEU A 422 -28.91 30.53 -38.63
N ASN A 423 -29.79 31.40 -39.14
CA ASN A 423 -30.57 32.37 -38.35
C ASN A 423 -29.68 33.40 -37.61
N PRO A 424 -29.07 34.37 -38.32
CA PRO A 424 -28.13 35.32 -37.74
C PRO A 424 -28.79 36.28 -36.73
N ARG A 425 -28.07 36.56 -35.64
CA ARG A 425 -28.47 37.43 -34.53
C ARG A 425 -27.27 38.27 -34.03
N SER A 426 -27.56 39.45 -33.49
CA SER A 426 -26.52 40.39 -33.01
C SER A 426 -26.01 40.15 -31.58
N SER A 427 -26.82 39.62 -30.66
CA SER A 427 -26.44 39.24 -29.28
C SER A 427 -27.62 38.58 -28.53
N PRO A 428 -27.40 37.69 -27.54
CA PRO A 428 -26.13 37.05 -27.17
C PRO A 428 -25.85 35.81 -28.03
N ALA A 429 -24.68 35.18 -27.82
CA ALA A 429 -24.32 33.91 -28.42
C ALA A 429 -25.28 32.77 -28.02
N TYR A 430 -25.58 31.86 -28.96
CA TYR A 430 -26.24 30.59 -28.66
C TYR A 430 -25.20 29.58 -28.14
N SER A 431 -25.52 28.87 -27.06
CA SER A 431 -24.74 27.72 -26.60
C SER A 431 -24.74 26.63 -27.69
N GLY A 432 -23.56 26.20 -28.15
CA GLY A 432 -23.42 25.26 -29.27
C GLY A 432 -23.75 25.86 -30.65
N GLY A 433 -24.11 27.15 -30.71
CA GLY A 433 -24.20 27.92 -31.97
C GLY A 433 -22.83 28.37 -32.46
N TYR A 434 -22.79 29.26 -33.45
CA TYR A 434 -21.53 29.78 -33.97
C TYR A 434 -21.36 31.29 -33.72
N THR A 435 -20.12 31.72 -33.55
CA THR A 435 -19.71 33.12 -33.66
C THR A 435 -19.13 33.36 -35.05
N VAL A 436 -19.54 34.48 -35.66
CA VAL A 436 -19.13 34.89 -37.01
C VAL A 436 -18.47 36.26 -36.93
N HIS A 437 -17.27 36.39 -37.51
CA HIS A 437 -16.54 37.63 -37.66
C HIS A 437 -16.50 38.05 -39.13
N THR A 438 -17.01 39.23 -39.44
CA THR A 438 -17.06 39.77 -40.81
C THR A 438 -16.16 41.00 -40.96
N PHE A 439 -15.22 40.94 -41.89
CA PHE A 439 -14.31 42.02 -42.24
C PHE A 439 -14.67 42.56 -43.63
N THR A 440 -15.32 43.72 -43.67
CA THR A 440 -15.56 44.54 -44.88
C THR A 440 -14.46 45.58 -45.12
N SER A 441 -13.48 45.65 -44.21
CA SER A 441 -12.28 46.47 -44.30
C SER A 441 -11.13 45.76 -43.58
N SER A 442 -9.89 46.11 -43.92
CA SER A 442 -8.69 45.52 -43.32
C SER A 442 -8.62 45.74 -41.81
N GLY A 443 -8.09 44.76 -41.07
CA GLY A 443 -8.05 44.75 -39.62
C GLY A 443 -7.19 43.62 -39.07
N THR A 444 -7.57 43.10 -37.91
CA THR A 444 -6.89 41.97 -37.27
C THR A 444 -7.92 41.06 -36.61
N PHE A 445 -7.80 39.75 -36.86
CA PHE A 445 -8.53 38.72 -36.15
C PHE A 445 -7.63 38.20 -35.03
N THR A 446 -8.05 38.36 -33.78
CA THR A 446 -7.24 38.00 -32.62
C THR A 446 -7.95 36.94 -31.80
N PRO A 447 -7.56 35.66 -31.92
CA PRO A 447 -7.90 34.64 -30.95
C PRO A 447 -7.51 35.10 -29.53
N THR A 448 -8.44 34.97 -28.60
CA THR A 448 -8.32 35.41 -27.20
C THR A 448 -8.38 34.25 -26.21
N ASN A 449 -8.84 33.07 -26.64
CA ASN A 449 -8.77 31.86 -25.81
C ASN A 449 -8.53 30.61 -26.67
N GLY A 450 -7.31 30.06 -26.56
CA GLY A 450 -6.90 28.80 -27.18
C GLY A 450 -6.44 28.89 -28.64
N TYR A 451 -6.14 27.71 -29.19
CA TYR A 451 -5.99 27.46 -30.62
C TYR A 451 -7.21 26.66 -31.08
N GLY A 452 -7.67 26.83 -32.32
CA GLY A 452 -8.90 26.20 -32.79
C GLY A 452 -9.01 26.14 -34.31
N ASP A 453 -9.94 25.32 -34.77
CA ASP A 453 -10.30 25.23 -36.18
C ASP A 453 -11.44 26.21 -36.49
N ILE A 454 -11.23 27.06 -37.49
CA ILE A 454 -12.24 27.99 -38.01
C ILE A 454 -12.71 27.55 -39.40
N GLU A 455 -13.93 27.90 -39.75
CA GLU A 455 -14.32 28.06 -41.14
C GLU A 455 -13.96 29.48 -41.60
N ILE A 456 -13.56 29.64 -42.86
CA ILE A 456 -13.21 30.95 -43.40
C ILE A 456 -13.55 31.05 -44.89
N LEU A 457 -14.20 32.16 -45.26
CA LEU A 457 -14.42 32.60 -46.64
C LEU A 457 -13.57 33.86 -46.88
N LEU A 458 -12.66 33.80 -47.85
CA LEU A 458 -11.95 34.96 -48.39
C LEU A 458 -12.49 35.25 -49.78
N VAL A 459 -12.80 36.51 -50.05
CA VAL A 459 -13.08 37.00 -51.40
C VAL A 459 -12.21 38.22 -51.67
N ALA A 460 -11.49 38.22 -52.79
CA ALA A 460 -10.67 39.36 -53.21
C ALA A 460 -11.52 40.53 -53.74
N GLY A 461 -10.89 41.68 -54.00
CA GLY A 461 -11.57 42.74 -54.76
C GLY A 461 -11.81 42.30 -56.21
N GLY A 462 -12.95 42.67 -56.79
CA GLY A 462 -13.24 42.45 -58.21
C GLY A 462 -12.43 43.38 -59.11
N GLY A 463 -12.15 42.99 -60.34
CA GLY A 463 -11.54 43.84 -61.35
C GLY A 463 -12.51 44.93 -61.84
N GLY A 464 -11.98 46.06 -62.30
CA GLY A 464 -12.78 47.09 -62.97
C GLY A 464 -13.22 46.64 -64.36
N GLY A 465 -14.35 47.17 -64.85
CA GLY A 465 -14.79 46.95 -66.24
C GLY A 465 -13.98 47.75 -67.25
N GLY A 466 -13.97 47.32 -68.51
CA GLY A 466 -13.30 48.02 -69.61
C GLY A 466 -14.00 49.32 -70.06
N ALA A 467 -13.20 50.24 -70.62
CA ALA A 467 -13.69 51.46 -71.26
C ALA A 467 -14.34 51.20 -72.65
N ARG A 468 -15.04 52.21 -73.19
CA ARG A 468 -15.79 52.17 -74.48
C ARG A 468 -16.88 51.10 -74.53
N TYR A 469 -16.57 49.95 -75.09
CA TYR A 469 -17.45 48.77 -75.25
C TYR A 469 -16.65 47.50 -74.91
N GLY A 470 -15.63 47.64 -74.05
CA GLY A 470 -14.72 46.58 -73.65
C GLY A 470 -15.35 45.49 -72.77
N GLY A 471 -14.53 44.56 -72.32
CA GLY A 471 -14.98 43.42 -71.51
C GLY A 471 -15.35 43.80 -70.09
N GLY A 472 -16.17 42.96 -69.45
CA GLY A 472 -16.51 43.08 -68.03
C GLY A 472 -15.31 42.77 -67.13
N GLY A 473 -15.27 43.36 -65.94
CA GLY A 473 -14.27 43.01 -64.93
C GLY A 473 -14.50 41.61 -64.38
N GLY A 474 -13.44 40.82 -64.21
CA GLY A 474 -13.47 39.54 -63.54
C GLY A 474 -13.76 39.70 -62.05
N ALA A 475 -14.43 38.72 -61.46
CA ALA A 475 -14.62 38.67 -60.02
C ALA A 475 -13.31 38.48 -59.24
N GLY A 476 -13.29 38.92 -57.99
CA GLY A 476 -12.24 38.58 -57.04
C GLY A 476 -12.22 37.08 -56.77
N GLY A 477 -11.02 36.51 -56.64
CA GLY A 477 -10.86 35.10 -56.31
C GLY A 477 -11.51 34.75 -54.98
N LEU A 478 -12.05 33.55 -54.91
CA LEU A 478 -12.78 33.05 -53.74
C LEU A 478 -12.06 31.83 -53.17
N ILE A 479 -11.77 31.85 -51.87
CA ILE A 479 -11.25 30.69 -51.13
C ILE A 479 -12.18 30.41 -49.95
N TYR A 480 -12.62 29.17 -49.81
CA TYR A 480 -13.46 28.75 -48.69
C TYR A 480 -12.89 27.51 -48.00
N TYR A 481 -12.82 27.55 -46.67
CA TYR A 481 -12.62 26.38 -45.80
C TYR A 481 -13.85 26.21 -44.91
N GLY A 482 -14.46 25.03 -44.92
CA GLY A 482 -15.67 24.71 -44.15
C GLY A 482 -16.44 23.53 -44.72
N ALA A 483 -17.69 23.35 -44.28
CA ALA A 483 -18.53 22.20 -44.66
C ALA A 483 -19.09 22.25 -46.10
N GLU A 484 -19.34 23.44 -46.64
CA GLU A 484 -19.97 23.63 -47.97
C GLU A 484 -19.03 23.28 -49.15
N SER A 485 -19.56 23.24 -50.37
CA SER A 485 -18.79 22.97 -51.61
C SER A 485 -19.13 24.02 -52.68
N PRO A 486 -18.17 24.48 -53.52
CA PRO A 486 -16.75 24.12 -53.55
C PRO A 486 -15.96 24.57 -52.31
N ARG A 487 -14.84 23.91 -51.99
CA ARG A 487 -13.96 24.26 -50.86
C ARG A 487 -12.49 23.88 -51.12
N ALA A 488 -11.59 24.62 -50.48
CA ALA A 488 -10.15 24.31 -50.41
C ALA A 488 -9.82 23.31 -49.29
N GLY A 489 -10.65 23.25 -48.23
CA GLY A 489 -10.50 22.30 -47.12
C GLY A 489 -11.68 22.35 -46.15
N PHE A 490 -11.73 21.43 -45.18
CA PHE A 490 -12.85 21.35 -44.23
C PHE A 490 -12.79 22.36 -43.07
N SER A 491 -11.60 22.83 -42.72
CA SER A 491 -11.36 23.84 -41.68
C SER A 491 -9.97 24.48 -41.91
N TYR A 492 -9.72 25.61 -41.25
CA TYR A 492 -8.42 26.26 -41.18
C TYR A 492 -8.02 26.42 -39.71
N SER A 493 -6.87 25.85 -39.31
CA SER A 493 -6.43 25.92 -37.92
C SER A 493 -5.74 27.24 -37.61
N VAL A 494 -6.13 27.89 -36.50
CA VAL A 494 -5.51 29.12 -35.97
C VAL A 494 -4.89 28.90 -34.60
N THR A 495 -3.72 29.50 -34.37
CA THR A 495 -3.03 29.56 -33.08
C THR A 495 -3.46 30.79 -32.27
N ASN A 496 -3.06 30.86 -30.99
CA ASN A 496 -3.33 32.01 -30.12
C ASN A 496 -2.42 33.23 -30.44
N THR A 497 -2.44 33.68 -31.69
CA THR A 497 -1.64 34.77 -32.25
C THR A 497 -2.53 35.68 -33.10
N PRO A 498 -2.34 37.01 -33.10
CA PRO A 498 -3.12 37.89 -33.97
C PRO A 498 -2.85 37.61 -35.46
N TYR A 499 -3.91 37.50 -36.26
CA TYR A 499 -3.86 37.35 -37.71
C TYR A 499 -4.25 38.65 -38.39
N THR A 500 -3.33 39.25 -39.15
CA THR A 500 -3.64 40.41 -40.00
C THR A 500 -4.65 39.99 -41.08
N VAL A 501 -5.71 40.79 -41.23
CA VAL A 501 -6.73 40.63 -42.26
C VAL A 501 -6.61 41.78 -43.24
N THR A 502 -6.28 41.51 -44.49
CA THR A 502 -6.27 42.51 -45.56
C THR A 502 -7.47 42.27 -46.45
N VAL A 503 -8.36 43.25 -46.57
CA VAL A 503 -9.51 43.19 -47.48
C VAL A 503 -9.16 43.92 -48.77
N GLY A 504 -9.21 43.21 -49.90
CA GLY A 504 -8.89 43.75 -51.21
C GLY A 504 -9.89 44.81 -51.66
N SER A 505 -9.40 45.99 -52.05
CA SER A 505 -10.20 46.98 -52.77
C SER A 505 -10.56 46.48 -54.17
N GLY A 506 -11.74 46.84 -54.67
CA GLY A 506 -12.07 46.65 -56.09
C GLY A 506 -11.16 47.48 -57.00
N GLY A 507 -10.89 46.95 -58.19
CA GLY A 507 -10.09 47.62 -59.22
C GLY A 507 -10.83 48.80 -59.81
N ALA A 508 -10.10 49.88 -60.12
CA ALA A 508 -10.66 51.04 -60.81
C ALA A 508 -11.15 50.64 -62.21
N GLY A 509 -12.29 51.18 -62.65
CA GLY A 509 -12.78 50.98 -64.00
C GLY A 509 -11.90 51.65 -65.06
N GLY A 510 -11.89 51.10 -66.27
CA GLY A 510 -11.11 51.61 -67.38
C GLY A 510 -11.54 53.02 -67.77
N THR A 511 -10.56 53.91 -68.00
CA THR A 511 -10.77 55.31 -68.37
C THR A 511 -10.46 55.56 -69.85
N MET A 512 -10.95 56.67 -70.39
CA MET A 512 -10.61 57.17 -71.72
C MET A 512 -9.95 58.54 -71.61
N ALA A 513 -8.70 58.66 -72.03
CA ALA A 513 -7.95 59.92 -72.12
C ALA A 513 -7.89 60.44 -73.58
N GLY A 514 -9.04 60.46 -74.26
CA GLY A 514 -9.17 60.84 -75.67
C GLY A 514 -9.22 59.64 -76.64
N ALA A 515 -9.18 59.92 -77.94
CA ALA A 515 -9.46 58.97 -79.01
C ALA A 515 -8.70 57.64 -78.88
N ASN A 516 -7.38 57.71 -78.71
CA ASN A 516 -6.50 56.53 -78.81
C ASN A 516 -5.85 56.13 -77.46
N ALA A 517 -6.36 56.65 -76.34
CA ALA A 517 -5.80 56.44 -75.00
C ALA A 517 -6.86 55.87 -74.05
N ASN A 518 -7.45 54.75 -74.45
CA ASN A 518 -8.26 53.93 -73.57
C ASN A 518 -7.37 53.27 -72.51
N THR A 519 -7.94 52.79 -71.42
CA THR A 519 -7.25 51.93 -70.46
C THR A 519 -8.15 50.74 -70.13
N PRO A 520 -7.58 49.55 -69.89
CA PRO A 520 -8.35 48.44 -69.32
C PRO A 520 -8.87 48.85 -67.94
N GLY A 521 -9.86 48.12 -67.44
CA GLY A 521 -10.08 48.10 -66.00
C GLY A 521 -8.82 47.66 -65.28
N GLN A 522 -8.60 48.15 -64.06
CA GLN A 522 -7.50 47.69 -63.22
C GLN A 522 -7.89 46.40 -62.51
N ASN A 523 -6.89 45.59 -62.15
CA ASN A 523 -7.12 44.45 -61.27
C ASN A 523 -7.64 44.89 -59.91
N GLY A 524 -8.47 44.04 -59.30
CA GLY A 524 -8.74 44.14 -57.87
C GLY A 524 -7.48 43.90 -57.04
N ALA A 525 -7.49 44.34 -55.80
CA ALA A 525 -6.46 43.97 -54.84
C ALA A 525 -6.77 42.61 -54.18
N ASN A 526 -5.71 41.91 -53.76
CA ASN A 526 -5.82 40.63 -53.08
C ASN A 526 -6.46 40.79 -51.69
N THR A 527 -7.20 39.77 -51.25
CA THR A 527 -7.64 39.60 -49.87
C THR A 527 -6.75 38.56 -49.19
N VAL A 528 -6.24 38.86 -47.99
CA VAL A 528 -5.24 38.03 -47.29
C VAL A 528 -5.67 37.76 -45.85
N PHE A 529 -5.55 36.49 -45.44
CA PHE A 529 -5.69 36.05 -44.05
C PHE A 529 -4.55 35.09 -43.70
N GLY A 530 -3.61 35.54 -42.87
CA GLY A 530 -2.39 34.75 -42.58
C GLY A 530 -1.65 34.41 -43.88
N ASN A 531 -1.54 33.10 -44.19
CA ASN A 531 -0.91 32.61 -45.42
C ASN A 531 -1.90 32.44 -46.60
N LEU A 532 -3.22 32.57 -46.38
CA LEU A 532 -4.21 32.47 -47.44
C LEU A 532 -4.27 33.78 -48.22
N THR A 533 -4.16 33.69 -49.56
CA THR A 533 -4.26 34.84 -50.47
C THR A 533 -5.29 34.55 -51.55
N ALA A 534 -6.45 35.21 -51.46
CA ALA A 534 -7.41 35.31 -52.53
C ALA A 534 -6.95 36.40 -53.51
N ILE A 535 -6.79 36.06 -54.80
CA ILE A 535 -6.20 36.93 -55.82
C ILE A 535 -7.27 37.89 -56.38
N GLY A 536 -6.93 39.17 -56.50
CA GLY A 536 -7.81 40.19 -57.06
C GLY A 536 -8.29 39.86 -58.47
N GLY A 537 -9.52 40.24 -58.80
CA GLY A 537 -10.13 39.95 -60.09
C GLY A 537 -9.45 40.67 -61.25
N GLY A 538 -9.40 40.00 -62.41
CA GLY A 538 -8.82 40.54 -63.64
C GLY A 538 -9.61 41.74 -64.15
N GLY A 539 -8.94 42.86 -64.44
CA GLY A 539 -9.61 44.01 -65.06
C GLY A 539 -10.06 43.72 -66.50
N GLY A 540 -11.23 44.22 -66.86
CA GLY A 540 -11.82 44.03 -68.19
C GLY A 540 -11.02 44.75 -69.28
N CYS A 541 -10.79 44.06 -70.40
CA CYS A 541 -10.05 44.61 -71.53
C CYS A 541 -10.76 45.84 -72.12
N SER A 542 -10.01 46.85 -72.57
CA SER A 542 -10.61 47.96 -73.32
C SER A 542 -10.93 47.56 -74.77
N ALA A 543 -11.72 48.39 -75.46
CA ALA A 543 -12.07 48.21 -76.87
C ALA A 543 -10.90 47.98 -77.84
N GLU A 544 -9.76 48.65 -77.62
CA GLU A 544 -8.70 48.82 -78.65
C GLU A 544 -7.30 48.42 -78.16
N LEU A 545 -7.10 48.20 -76.85
CA LEU A 545 -5.81 47.80 -76.29
C LEU A 545 -5.86 46.37 -75.76
N ILE A 546 -4.96 45.54 -76.32
CA ILE A 546 -4.75 44.13 -76.01
C ILE A 546 -4.01 44.00 -74.68
N SER A 547 -4.69 44.32 -73.58
CA SER A 547 -4.20 44.10 -72.22
C SER A 547 -5.25 43.32 -71.44
N VAL A 548 -5.25 42.00 -71.68
CA VAL A 548 -6.06 41.03 -70.94
C VAL A 548 -5.43 40.87 -69.57
N LEU A 549 -6.25 40.92 -68.53
CA LEU A 549 -5.75 40.83 -67.17
C LEU A 549 -6.29 39.57 -66.51
N ASN A 550 -5.36 38.71 -66.10
CA ASN A 550 -5.62 37.54 -65.28
C ASN A 550 -5.86 37.98 -63.83
N GLY A 551 -6.55 37.15 -63.07
CA GLY A 551 -6.84 37.41 -61.66
C GLY A 551 -7.34 36.18 -60.93
N GLY A 552 -8.05 36.39 -59.82
CA GLY A 552 -8.82 35.33 -59.17
C GLY A 552 -9.83 34.72 -60.13
N SER A 553 -10.71 35.54 -60.73
CA SER A 553 -11.35 35.28 -62.01
C SER A 553 -10.81 36.21 -63.09
N GLY A 554 -10.88 35.77 -64.35
CA GLY A 554 -10.35 36.51 -65.50
C GLY A 554 -11.21 37.69 -65.95
N GLY A 555 -10.58 38.75 -66.44
CA GLY A 555 -11.26 39.88 -67.09
C GLY A 555 -11.81 39.49 -68.48
N GLY A 556 -12.95 40.04 -68.88
CA GLY A 556 -13.53 39.82 -70.20
C GLY A 556 -12.66 40.41 -71.32
N GLY A 557 -12.66 39.73 -72.47
CA GLY A 557 -11.95 40.16 -73.68
C GLY A 557 -12.58 41.39 -74.35
N GLY A 558 -11.75 42.14 -75.09
CA GLY A 558 -12.19 43.16 -76.05
C GLY A 558 -12.37 42.59 -77.45
N ASN A 559 -12.42 43.45 -78.47
CA ASN A 559 -12.64 43.08 -79.88
C ASN A 559 -11.68 41.98 -80.39
N ASP A 560 -12.17 40.77 -80.63
CA ASP A 560 -11.39 39.61 -81.08
C ASP A 560 -10.20 39.27 -80.16
N VAL A 561 -10.31 39.63 -78.87
CA VAL A 561 -9.29 39.36 -77.86
C VAL A 561 -9.73 38.21 -76.96
N THR A 562 -8.84 37.24 -76.76
CA THR A 562 -9.00 36.18 -75.77
C THR A 562 -9.24 36.77 -74.38
N PRO A 563 -10.05 36.15 -73.50
CA PRO A 563 -10.23 36.63 -72.14
C PRO A 563 -8.95 36.58 -71.31
N GLY A 564 -8.95 37.31 -70.20
CA GLY A 564 -8.06 37.00 -69.08
C GLY A 564 -8.45 35.67 -68.44
N THR A 565 -7.48 35.01 -67.82
CA THR A 565 -7.66 33.71 -67.16
C THR A 565 -7.93 33.85 -65.66
N GLY A 566 -8.71 32.92 -65.12
CA GLY A 566 -8.94 32.73 -63.70
C GLY A 566 -7.82 31.91 -63.05
N THR A 567 -7.63 32.12 -61.75
CA THR A 567 -6.72 31.29 -60.96
C THR A 567 -7.44 30.01 -60.57
N SER A 568 -6.92 28.87 -61.00
CA SER A 568 -7.49 27.55 -60.70
C SER A 568 -7.76 27.37 -59.21
N GLY A 569 -9.01 27.00 -58.87
CA GLY A 569 -9.48 26.85 -57.49
C GLY A 569 -9.89 28.15 -56.79
N GLN A 570 -9.82 29.31 -57.45
CA GLN A 570 -10.34 30.59 -56.94
C GLN A 570 -11.38 31.25 -57.85
N GLY A 571 -11.32 30.99 -59.15
CA GLY A 571 -12.24 31.55 -60.13
C GLY A 571 -12.01 31.00 -61.54
N ASN A 572 -12.82 31.48 -62.47
CA ASN A 572 -12.90 30.99 -63.85
C ASN A 572 -12.51 32.08 -64.86
N ASP A 573 -12.43 31.74 -66.14
CA ASP A 573 -11.95 32.64 -67.18
C ASP A 573 -13.00 33.70 -67.54
N GLY A 574 -12.57 34.80 -68.17
CA GLY A 574 -13.51 35.71 -68.83
C GLY A 574 -14.11 35.10 -70.09
N GLY A 575 -15.05 35.80 -70.71
CA GLY A 575 -15.51 35.51 -72.07
C GLY A 575 -14.70 36.26 -73.13
N THR A 576 -14.61 35.69 -74.33
CA THR A 576 -14.06 36.38 -75.51
C THR A 576 -14.97 37.54 -75.95
N GLY A 577 -14.35 38.66 -76.34
CA GLY A 577 -15.04 39.70 -77.09
C GLY A 577 -14.88 39.47 -78.59
N HIS A 578 -15.90 39.80 -79.37
CA HIS A 578 -15.91 39.61 -80.83
C HIS A 578 -15.90 40.96 -81.56
N GLY A 579 -15.03 41.07 -82.57
CA GLY A 579 -14.80 42.28 -83.35
C GLY A 579 -15.58 42.29 -84.67
N ASN A 580 -14.87 42.49 -85.79
CA ASN A 580 -15.45 42.98 -87.05
C ASN A 580 -16.08 41.88 -87.95
N THR A 581 -16.72 40.88 -87.35
CA THR A 581 -17.41 39.79 -88.06
C THR A 581 -18.92 39.88 -87.89
N GLY A 582 -19.64 40.26 -88.94
CA GLY A 582 -21.10 40.28 -88.99
C GLY A 582 -21.74 41.68 -88.95
N THR A 583 -23.07 41.73 -88.88
CA THR A 583 -23.89 42.96 -88.98
C THR A 583 -23.68 43.93 -87.82
N TYR A 584 -23.20 43.44 -86.68
CA TYR A 584 -23.01 44.22 -85.44
C TYR A 584 -21.57 44.00 -84.92
N PRO A 585 -20.62 44.88 -85.30
CA PRO A 585 -19.23 44.77 -84.86
C PRO A 585 -18.98 45.41 -83.49
N TYR A 586 -17.89 44.99 -82.85
CA TYR A 586 -17.29 45.55 -81.63
C TYR A 586 -18.06 45.31 -80.32
N LYS A 587 -17.74 44.20 -79.66
CA LYS A 587 -18.33 43.74 -78.40
C LYS A 587 -17.27 43.23 -77.42
N GLY A 588 -17.50 43.45 -76.13
CA GLY A 588 -16.71 42.87 -75.04
C GLY A 588 -17.35 41.60 -74.47
N GLY A 589 -16.52 40.64 -74.07
CA GLY A 589 -16.96 39.47 -73.33
C GLY A 589 -17.26 39.78 -71.86
N GLY A 590 -18.01 38.90 -71.18
CA GLY A 590 -18.25 39.01 -69.75
C GLY A 590 -16.99 38.74 -68.93
N GLY A 591 -16.89 39.29 -67.73
CA GLY A 591 -15.85 38.89 -66.77
C GLY A 591 -16.18 37.55 -66.12
N GLY A 592 -15.17 36.77 -65.76
CA GLY A 592 -15.33 35.48 -65.09
C GLY A 592 -15.91 35.64 -63.68
N GLY A 593 -16.73 34.68 -63.25
CA GLY A 593 -17.19 34.54 -61.87
C GLY A 593 -16.42 33.45 -61.12
N ALA A 594 -16.70 33.26 -59.83
CA ALA A 594 -16.16 32.14 -59.06
C ALA A 594 -16.85 30.80 -59.37
N GLY A 595 -18.08 30.81 -59.89
CA GLY A 595 -18.90 29.63 -60.17
C GLY A 595 -19.01 29.24 -61.65
N ALA A 596 -18.74 30.15 -62.59
CA ALA A 596 -18.62 29.86 -64.02
C ALA A 596 -17.77 30.91 -64.75
N ASP A 597 -17.32 30.55 -65.96
CA ASP A 597 -16.69 31.47 -66.90
C ASP A 597 -17.61 32.66 -67.25
N GLY A 598 -17.00 33.77 -67.68
CA GLY A 598 -17.72 34.87 -68.33
C GLY A 598 -18.24 34.42 -69.68
N GLN A 599 -19.44 34.85 -70.08
CA GLN A 599 -19.96 34.49 -71.40
C GLN A 599 -19.21 35.25 -72.49
N ASP A 600 -18.95 34.56 -73.61
CA ASP A 600 -18.54 35.19 -74.86
C ASP A 600 -19.60 36.21 -75.32
N SER A 601 -19.18 37.25 -76.04
CA SER A 601 -20.13 38.16 -76.69
C SER A 601 -20.86 37.48 -77.86
N ASP A 602 -22.17 37.71 -78.01
CA ASP A 602 -22.96 37.09 -79.07
C ASP A 602 -22.54 37.59 -80.47
N SER A 603 -21.93 36.70 -81.26
CA SER A 603 -21.46 37.00 -82.62
C SER A 603 -22.60 37.45 -83.54
N ASN A 604 -23.82 36.97 -83.33
CA ASN A 604 -24.96 37.11 -84.24
C ASN A 604 -25.88 38.27 -83.86
N ASN A 605 -26.16 38.47 -82.56
CA ASN A 605 -27.18 39.42 -82.08
C ASN A 605 -26.63 40.75 -81.52
N GLY A 606 -25.33 40.99 -81.57
CA GLY A 606 -24.76 42.32 -81.28
C GLY A 606 -24.64 42.70 -79.80
N TYR A 607 -24.78 41.75 -78.89
CA TYR A 607 -24.67 41.99 -77.44
C TYR A 607 -23.30 41.58 -76.88
N GLY A 608 -22.82 42.32 -75.88
CA GLY A 608 -21.70 41.89 -75.03
C GLY A 608 -22.05 40.64 -74.22
N GLY A 609 -21.02 40.04 -73.62
CA GLY A 609 -21.18 38.84 -72.80
C GLY A 609 -21.72 39.14 -71.39
N ASP A 610 -22.57 38.27 -70.84
CA ASP A 610 -22.96 38.32 -69.43
C ASP A 610 -21.82 37.86 -68.52
N GLY A 611 -21.69 38.48 -67.35
CA GLY A 611 -20.68 38.13 -66.35
C GLY A 611 -20.95 36.75 -65.73
N GLY A 612 -19.88 35.98 -65.51
CA GLY A 612 -19.94 34.65 -64.93
C GLY A 612 -20.52 34.66 -63.51
N ILE A 613 -21.32 33.65 -63.18
CA ILE A 613 -21.95 33.53 -61.85
C ILE A 613 -20.89 33.30 -60.76
N GLY A 614 -21.10 33.88 -59.59
CA GLY A 614 -20.33 33.59 -58.38
C GLY A 614 -20.75 32.30 -57.67
N LEU A 615 -20.20 32.08 -56.48
CA LEU A 615 -20.52 30.93 -55.63
C LEU A 615 -21.31 31.37 -54.39
N ALA A 616 -22.24 30.53 -53.94
CA ALA A 616 -23.07 30.80 -52.77
C ALA A 616 -22.55 30.06 -51.53
N TYR A 617 -22.49 30.76 -50.39
CA TYR A 617 -22.09 30.21 -49.09
C TYR A 617 -23.02 30.69 -47.98
N SER A 618 -23.28 29.83 -46.99
CA SER A 618 -24.11 30.10 -45.82
C SER A 618 -23.32 30.51 -44.56
N ILE A 619 -22.00 30.73 -44.69
CA ILE A 619 -21.09 31.02 -43.57
C ILE A 619 -21.55 32.18 -42.64
N SER A 620 -22.29 33.16 -43.16
CA SER A 620 -22.86 34.28 -42.38
C SER A 620 -24.23 34.01 -41.74
N GLY A 621 -24.74 32.77 -41.79
CA GLY A 621 -26.07 32.39 -41.30
C GLY A 621 -27.19 32.45 -42.35
N THR A 622 -26.88 32.92 -43.56
CA THR A 622 -27.77 33.00 -44.73
C THR A 622 -26.96 32.72 -45.99
N SER A 623 -27.55 32.03 -46.97
CA SER A 623 -26.89 31.77 -48.25
C SER A 623 -26.78 33.06 -49.07
N ILE A 624 -25.55 33.48 -49.34
CA ILE A 624 -25.22 34.70 -50.10
C ILE A 624 -24.25 34.32 -51.23
N TYR A 625 -24.48 34.84 -52.43
CA TYR A 625 -23.54 34.72 -53.54
C TYR A 625 -22.39 35.74 -53.40
N TYR A 626 -21.18 35.31 -53.74
CA TYR A 626 -19.97 36.11 -53.78
C TYR A 626 -19.21 35.87 -55.09
N ALA A 627 -18.41 36.86 -55.51
CA ALA A 627 -17.54 36.81 -56.69
C ALA A 627 -18.28 36.55 -58.03
N GLY A 628 -19.27 37.39 -58.33
CA GLY A 628 -19.90 37.45 -59.66
C GLY A 628 -19.15 38.37 -60.64
N GLY A 629 -18.93 37.93 -61.88
CA GLY A 629 -18.23 38.72 -62.91
C GLY A 629 -19.07 39.89 -63.46
N GLY A 630 -18.43 40.89 -64.03
CA GLY A 630 -19.09 42.03 -64.67
C GLY A 630 -19.58 41.74 -66.09
N GLY A 631 -20.64 42.43 -66.53
CA GLY A 631 -21.13 42.36 -67.91
C GLY A 631 -20.25 43.14 -68.90
N GLY A 632 -20.05 42.57 -70.09
CA GLY A 632 -19.30 43.17 -71.21
C GLY A 632 -20.12 44.12 -72.07
N GLY A 633 -19.43 44.97 -72.82
CA GLY A 633 -20.00 46.12 -73.52
C GLY A 633 -20.35 45.83 -74.97
N ALA A 634 -21.07 46.77 -75.60
CA ALA A 634 -21.32 46.73 -77.04
C ALA A 634 -21.37 48.14 -77.66
N HIS A 635 -20.96 48.21 -78.92
CA HIS A 635 -21.06 49.40 -79.76
C HIS A 635 -22.32 49.35 -80.65
N ASN A 636 -23.17 50.38 -80.58
CA ASN A 636 -24.42 50.51 -81.36
C ASN A 636 -25.51 49.46 -80.97
N PRO A 637 -26.82 49.80 -80.91
CA PRO A 637 -27.81 48.87 -80.37
C PRO A 637 -28.33 47.90 -81.43
N TYR A 638 -28.60 46.66 -81.01
CA TYR A 638 -29.57 45.79 -81.68
C TYR A 638 -30.83 45.62 -80.82
N SER A 639 -31.95 45.26 -81.45
CA SER A 639 -33.26 45.16 -80.81
C SER A 639 -33.44 43.82 -80.08
N GLY A 640 -33.47 43.84 -78.74
CA GLY A 640 -33.89 42.67 -77.94
C GLY A 640 -33.31 42.60 -76.51
N LYS A 641 -32.09 43.10 -76.28
CA LYS A 641 -31.45 43.15 -74.95
C LYS A 641 -30.92 44.56 -74.68
N SER A 642 -31.13 45.10 -73.48
CA SER A 642 -30.78 46.50 -73.18
C SER A 642 -29.35 46.70 -72.66
N TYR A 643 -28.78 45.69 -72.02
CA TYR A 643 -27.44 45.66 -71.41
C TYR A 643 -27.06 44.21 -71.14
N SER A 644 -25.79 43.92 -70.85
CA SER A 644 -25.39 42.62 -70.28
C SER A 644 -25.34 42.66 -68.76
N SER A 645 -25.87 41.61 -68.15
CA SER A 645 -25.94 41.44 -66.71
C SER A 645 -24.55 41.12 -66.15
N GLY A 646 -24.29 41.58 -64.92
CA GLY A 646 -23.26 40.96 -64.10
C GLY A 646 -23.78 39.66 -63.47
N GLY A 647 -22.87 38.76 -63.10
CA GLY A 647 -23.20 37.51 -62.43
C GLY A 647 -23.71 37.72 -61.00
N LEU A 648 -24.50 36.76 -60.50
CA LEU A 648 -24.86 36.71 -59.08
C LEU A 648 -23.59 36.66 -58.23
N GLY A 649 -23.59 37.33 -57.09
CA GLY A 649 -22.35 37.64 -56.36
C GLY A 649 -21.82 39.05 -56.62
N GLY A 650 -22.72 39.96 -57.00
CA GLY A 650 -22.46 41.39 -57.05
C GLY A 650 -21.79 41.90 -58.32
N GLY A 651 -21.82 41.13 -59.41
CA GLY A 651 -21.31 41.58 -60.70
C GLY A 651 -22.04 42.82 -61.21
N GLY A 652 -21.30 43.81 -61.67
CA GLY A 652 -21.83 45.01 -62.29
C GLY A 652 -22.29 44.75 -63.72
N LYS A 653 -23.51 45.16 -64.06
CA LYS A 653 -24.00 45.14 -65.45
C LYS A 653 -23.28 46.16 -66.35
N SER A 654 -23.20 45.89 -67.65
CA SER A 654 -22.71 46.86 -68.63
C SER A 654 -23.59 48.13 -68.67
N ALA A 655 -23.09 49.18 -69.31
CA ALA A 655 -23.95 50.29 -69.72
C ALA A 655 -24.97 49.84 -70.78
N ASN A 656 -26.05 50.60 -70.93
CA ASN A 656 -27.08 50.33 -71.94
C ASN A 656 -26.50 50.34 -73.35
N TYR A 657 -26.85 49.35 -74.17
CA TYR A 657 -26.35 49.22 -75.54
C TYR A 657 -26.83 50.36 -76.44
N GLY A 658 -25.96 50.80 -77.35
CA GLY A 658 -26.25 51.93 -78.24
C GLY A 658 -26.51 53.26 -77.52
N SER A 659 -26.12 53.37 -76.25
CA SER A 659 -26.18 54.59 -75.46
C SER A 659 -24.80 54.86 -74.87
N LYS A 660 -24.38 56.12 -74.84
CA LYS A 660 -23.18 56.54 -74.10
C LYS A 660 -23.44 56.40 -72.60
N GLY A 661 -22.70 55.53 -71.93
CA GLY A 661 -22.86 55.34 -70.49
C GLY A 661 -21.69 54.59 -69.85
N ALA A 662 -21.54 54.79 -68.53
CA ALA A 662 -20.68 53.96 -67.70
C ALA A 662 -21.41 52.68 -67.26
N GLY A 663 -20.65 51.62 -67.01
CA GLY A 663 -21.20 50.40 -66.41
C GLY A 663 -21.68 50.62 -64.98
N THR A 664 -22.33 49.60 -64.41
CA THR A 664 -22.62 49.57 -62.97
C THR A 664 -21.40 49.02 -62.22
N ALA A 665 -21.06 49.62 -61.08
CA ALA A 665 -19.96 49.13 -60.24
C ALA A 665 -20.29 47.75 -59.64
N GLY A 666 -19.24 46.97 -59.38
CA GLY A 666 -19.39 45.73 -58.60
C GLY A 666 -19.86 46.04 -57.18
N THR A 667 -20.69 45.17 -56.61
CA THR A 667 -21.28 45.39 -55.28
C THR A 667 -20.18 45.32 -54.21
N PRO A 668 -20.03 46.34 -53.35
CA PRO A 668 -19.04 46.30 -52.26
C PRO A 668 -19.22 45.08 -51.36
N ASN A 669 -18.11 44.54 -50.87
CA ASN A 669 -18.02 43.38 -49.98
C ASN A 669 -18.52 42.06 -50.58
N THR A 670 -18.57 41.97 -51.91
CA THR A 670 -18.88 40.71 -52.62
C THR A 670 -17.75 40.24 -53.53
N GLY A 671 -16.72 41.06 -53.76
CA GLY A 671 -15.71 40.83 -54.79
C GLY A 671 -16.23 40.86 -56.23
N GLY A 672 -17.45 41.37 -56.46
CA GLY A 672 -18.05 41.41 -57.79
C GLY A 672 -17.27 42.26 -58.79
N GLY A 673 -17.16 41.80 -60.03
CA GLY A 673 -16.47 42.52 -61.11
C GLY A 673 -17.26 43.75 -61.59
N GLY A 674 -16.58 44.80 -62.02
CA GLY A 674 -17.20 46.02 -62.56
C GLY A 674 -17.76 45.81 -63.97
N GLY A 675 -18.95 46.35 -64.25
CA GLY A 675 -19.49 46.36 -65.61
C GLY A 675 -18.74 47.31 -66.53
N SER A 676 -18.63 46.97 -67.81
CA SER A 676 -18.00 47.85 -68.80
C SER A 676 -18.90 49.01 -69.23
N ALA A 677 -18.29 49.98 -69.91
CA ALA A 677 -19.01 50.98 -70.69
C ALA A 677 -19.70 50.38 -71.95
N SER A 678 -20.54 51.20 -72.58
CA SER A 678 -21.11 51.00 -73.94
C SER A 678 -21.12 52.34 -74.68
N THR A 679 -21.17 52.31 -76.03
CA THR A 679 -21.22 53.52 -76.88
C THR A 679 -22.26 53.44 -78.01
N ASP A 680 -22.57 54.61 -78.58
CA ASP A 680 -23.34 54.77 -79.82
C ASP A 680 -22.42 55.06 -81.02
N THR A 681 -23.00 55.36 -82.18
CA THR A 681 -22.31 55.68 -83.45
C THR A 681 -21.67 57.07 -83.51
N GLY A 682 -21.77 57.89 -82.45
CA GLY A 682 -21.54 59.33 -82.47
C GLY A 682 -20.23 59.81 -81.83
N GLY A 683 -19.08 59.29 -82.25
CA GLY A 683 -17.75 59.87 -81.98
C GLY A 683 -17.21 59.78 -80.54
N ASP A 684 -15.90 60.04 -80.42
CA ASP A 684 -15.10 59.88 -79.19
C ASP A 684 -15.68 60.62 -77.97
N SER A 685 -16.24 59.87 -77.04
CA SER A 685 -16.75 60.39 -75.76
C SER A 685 -16.34 59.47 -74.62
N SER A 686 -15.88 60.07 -73.52
CA SER A 686 -15.25 59.42 -72.37
C SER A 686 -16.21 58.53 -71.56
N THR A 687 -16.49 57.34 -72.09
CA THR A 687 -17.28 56.30 -71.41
C THR A 687 -16.35 55.41 -70.60
N VAL A 688 -16.44 55.55 -69.27
CA VAL A 688 -15.60 54.82 -68.32
C VAL A 688 -16.23 53.49 -67.94
N GLY A 689 -15.42 52.44 -67.84
CA GLY A 689 -15.83 51.22 -67.16
C GLY A 689 -16.06 51.50 -65.68
N ALA A 690 -16.83 50.64 -65.02
CA ALA A 690 -17.11 50.80 -63.60
C ALA A 690 -16.04 50.12 -62.72
N ALA A 691 -15.89 50.57 -61.48
CA ALA A 691 -15.01 49.91 -60.52
C ALA A 691 -15.58 48.54 -60.10
N GLY A 692 -14.69 47.62 -59.74
CA GLY A 692 -15.07 46.38 -59.06
C GLY A 692 -15.52 46.64 -57.61
N GLY A 693 -16.20 45.66 -57.02
CA GLY A 693 -16.55 45.65 -55.60
C GLY A 693 -15.35 45.29 -54.72
N SER A 694 -15.32 45.80 -53.49
CA SER A 694 -14.39 45.33 -52.47
C SER A 694 -14.62 43.85 -52.15
N GLY A 695 -13.54 43.18 -51.74
CA GLY A 695 -13.57 41.84 -51.18
C GLY A 695 -14.19 41.81 -49.77
N ILE A 696 -14.17 40.63 -49.16
CA ILE A 696 -14.66 40.39 -47.80
C ILE A 696 -13.90 39.22 -47.18
N VAL A 697 -13.75 39.20 -45.86
CA VAL A 697 -13.38 37.99 -45.11
C VAL A 697 -14.46 37.70 -44.09
N ILE A 698 -14.96 36.45 -44.08
CA ILE A 698 -15.90 35.96 -43.06
C ILE A 698 -15.25 34.76 -42.39
N ILE A 699 -15.18 34.78 -41.05
CA ILE A 699 -14.63 33.71 -40.22
C ILE A 699 -15.76 33.20 -39.33
N ARG A 700 -15.89 31.88 -39.16
CA ARG A 700 -16.91 31.26 -38.30
C ARG A 700 -16.28 30.17 -37.41
N TYR A 701 -16.70 30.09 -36.15
CA TYR A 701 -16.34 29.01 -35.24
C TYR A 701 -17.47 28.70 -34.25
N GLN A 702 -17.49 27.48 -33.71
CA GLN A 702 -18.53 27.05 -32.76
C GLN A 702 -18.24 27.54 -31.34
N ASN A 703 -19.30 27.94 -30.63
CA ASN A 703 -19.28 28.50 -29.26
C ASN A 703 -19.36 27.43 -28.18
#